data_AF-A0A2G6N6Y7-F1
#
_entry.id   AF-A0A2G6N6Y7-F1
#
_cell.length_a   1.000
_cell.length_b   1.000
_cell.length_c   1.000
_cell.angle_alpha   90.00
_cell.angle_beta   90.00
_cell.angle_gamma   90.00
#
_symmetry.space_group_name_H-M   'P 1'
#
loop_
_entity.id
_entity.type
_entity.pdbx_description
1 polymer ?
#
loop_
_entity_poly.entity_id
_entity_poly.type
_entity_poly.pdbx_seq_one_letter_code
_entity_poly.pdbx_strand_id
1 'polypeptide(L)'
;MGIPVIEEFLGGDSKEIKDLASNEAVLIGFLTMVKGIDDQPDMDIRFYEESRSLYQATSSGASIDDLMTLLADFFGAPVKPPGKGLPVSLRFEPALDYLGGVRKDQAFFLKKMKTGAFYGALWPWQREAGKIDIHLGYHSDSMSDADYGRMEQMVHRFLNKKKIASISDVGGQIHGISLPSFLQMSEMEGATYTLKVTKGKRIGYLYLDGGSLIAAQYEKHSGNEAAYRIISWEKASIQIEAPDPDRCREIYDPLMHVMMESLKIKDEAKDEKPSPTPPPKKKKKAPTRKKTVPKQPASKMDAAVKATGKQAPAKKAVQKKKVASQKKAAPKPPPIQDMVADLNPMELPDNNMGADPVALDTLAVDTVVSVPFEKATDRSAAKQAQMSRQTKLLIVLAVVIVFAAATTGGGKLLHKQQLNRRYDRLLEDLAVTKQLDAQIVLIMQYLQTYPNDSHRPKLERRLKETHAEIEKNDYDKTILEAKRLPIDERYEQRALSLYTAFLTKYPKSKYSQQINEAIGGIRKLMGSAFFEDLKQSTTTDSLERYKAYREYLIQFPESAERQVVEQMIINVAGEYLAAIQSHAEKCDAEEKWDDCIAECDRFLSAFTDEEASVEKVNALRGRLQDKKDFLALKAEAANVADDFAKARKVYSDYLKDRPDTTQKEEIAKRIDALNKEMALKAGWEKTLSYAANREHDIFSRVQLLDAYLDTHGTGPYTKPARRLRDKLDPELEQALRVKKAEAAQRREMARRQADAARRARETQRVNGLRAQVAEQFRPLTNRFTVRSDGTVSDRKTGLTWCLLDSRMMLGRCISYQAARSYVRELTTGGHSDWRLPTAGELATIYKNSPFFPQTGAQWYWSSEYFAKGYHRVVNVVTSQPETVFKRVYKTEDSCGVVRAVRK
;
A
#
# COMPACT_ATOMS: atom_id res chain seq x y z
N MET A 1 5.22 -7.03 10.73
CA MET A 1 4.05 -7.94 10.70
C MET A 1 4.37 -9.22 9.92
N GLY A 2 4.95 -10.21 10.59
CA GLY A 2 5.06 -11.61 10.11
C GLY A 2 4.76 -12.65 11.21
N ILE A 3 4.55 -12.16 12.44
CA ILE A 3 4.46 -12.89 13.71
C ILE A 3 3.44 -14.05 13.67
N PRO A 4 2.20 -13.90 13.14
CA PRO A 4 1.22 -14.99 13.21
C PRO A 4 1.60 -16.28 12.46
N VAL A 5 2.45 -16.18 11.42
CA VAL A 5 2.91 -17.35 10.65
C VAL A 5 4.03 -18.08 11.38
N ILE A 6 4.80 -17.36 12.19
CA ILE A 6 5.89 -17.90 13.01
C ILE A 6 5.30 -18.56 14.25
N GLU A 7 4.35 -17.91 14.94
CA GLU A 7 3.61 -18.47 16.07
C GLU A 7 2.89 -19.79 15.72
N GLU A 8 2.26 -19.86 14.54
CA GLU A 8 1.60 -21.07 14.03
C GLU A 8 2.57 -22.26 13.89
N PHE A 9 3.80 -22.00 13.41
CA PHE A 9 4.84 -23.04 13.28
C PHE A 9 5.44 -23.42 14.64
N LEU A 10 5.68 -22.44 15.51
CA LEU A 10 6.31 -22.64 16.82
C LEU A 10 5.41 -23.32 17.85
N GLY A 11 4.10 -23.45 17.59
CA GLY A 11 3.17 -24.25 18.40
C GLY A 11 3.36 -25.78 18.33
N GLY A 12 4.35 -26.28 17.58
CA GLY A 12 4.62 -27.71 17.44
C GLY A 12 5.33 -28.36 18.64
N ASP A 13 5.07 -29.66 18.84
CA ASP A 13 5.49 -30.39 20.05
C ASP A 13 6.91 -31.01 20.01
N SER A 14 7.57 -31.04 18.85
CA SER A 14 8.89 -31.66 18.69
C SER A 14 10.01 -30.87 19.40
N LYS A 15 11.12 -31.55 19.70
CA LYS A 15 12.24 -30.94 20.46
C LYS A 15 12.89 -29.81 19.66
N GLU A 16 12.90 -29.98 18.34
CA GLU A 16 13.46 -29.10 17.33
C GLU A 16 12.63 -27.82 17.22
N ILE A 17 11.29 -27.94 17.16
CA ILE A 17 10.40 -26.78 17.19
C ILE A 17 10.48 -26.06 18.54
N LYS A 18 10.62 -26.79 19.66
CA LYS A 18 10.82 -26.18 20.99
C LYS A 18 12.18 -25.49 21.17
N ASP A 19 13.25 -25.98 20.55
CA ASP A 19 14.55 -25.28 20.50
C ASP A 19 14.47 -24.04 19.60
N LEU A 20 13.78 -24.12 18.46
CA LEU A 20 13.52 -22.96 17.58
C LEU A 20 12.62 -21.91 18.28
N ALA A 21 11.61 -22.32 19.05
CA ALA A 21 10.75 -21.41 19.83
C ALA A 21 11.54 -20.73 20.96
N SER A 22 12.38 -21.50 21.66
CA SER A 22 13.29 -20.96 22.69
C SER A 22 14.34 -19.99 22.13
N ASN A 23 14.53 -19.97 20.81
CA ASN A 23 15.49 -19.13 20.10
C ASN A 23 14.83 -18.39 18.92
N GLU A 24 13.59 -17.91 19.09
CA GLU A 24 12.78 -17.30 18.02
C GLU A 24 13.55 -16.21 17.24
N ALA A 25 14.36 -15.41 17.92
CA ALA A 25 15.22 -14.39 17.31
C ALA A 25 16.17 -14.95 16.23
N VAL A 26 16.64 -16.19 16.36
CA VAL A 26 17.46 -16.87 15.35
C VAL A 26 16.61 -17.25 14.13
N LEU A 27 15.39 -17.74 14.34
CA LEU A 27 14.46 -18.06 13.25
C LEU A 27 14.02 -16.80 12.48
N ILE A 28 13.69 -15.71 13.20
CA ILE A 28 13.41 -14.39 12.62
C ILE A 28 14.62 -13.87 11.85
N GLY A 29 15.84 -14.03 12.38
CA GLY A 29 17.08 -13.64 11.72
C GLY A 29 17.28 -14.39 10.40
N PHE A 30 17.06 -15.71 10.38
CA PHE A 30 17.11 -16.52 9.17
C PHE A 30 16.08 -16.05 8.13
N LEU A 31 14.81 -15.90 8.52
CA LEU A 31 13.74 -15.43 7.63
C LEU A 31 14.00 -14.03 7.07
N THR A 32 14.59 -13.14 7.88
CA THR A 32 14.95 -11.78 7.45
C THR A 32 16.09 -11.78 6.44
N MET A 33 17.12 -12.62 6.66
CA MET A 33 18.21 -12.83 5.70
C MET A 33 17.70 -13.43 4.39
N VAL A 34 16.87 -14.49 4.44
CA VAL A 34 16.25 -15.10 3.25
C VAL A 34 15.46 -14.05 2.45
N LYS A 35 14.68 -13.20 3.14
CA LYS A 35 13.97 -12.10 2.49
C LYS A 35 14.91 -11.04 1.89
N GLY A 36 15.99 -10.67 2.57
CA GLY A 36 16.98 -9.72 2.04
C GLY A 36 17.70 -10.20 0.77
N ILE A 37 17.72 -11.51 0.55
CA ILE A 37 18.19 -12.17 -0.68
C ILE A 37 17.07 -12.20 -1.74
N ASP A 38 15.84 -12.53 -1.34
CA ASP A 38 14.66 -12.58 -2.24
C ASP A 38 14.23 -11.22 -2.81
N ASP A 39 14.50 -10.14 -2.08
CA ASP A 39 14.24 -8.76 -2.51
C ASP A 39 15.33 -8.19 -3.46
N GLN A 40 16.37 -8.96 -3.83
CA GLN A 40 17.41 -8.53 -4.77
C GLN A 40 16.90 -8.55 -6.23
N PRO A 41 17.29 -7.57 -7.08
CA PRO A 41 16.74 -7.43 -8.43
C PRO A 41 17.16 -8.52 -9.43
N ASP A 42 18.33 -9.14 -9.23
CA ASP A 42 18.92 -10.14 -10.13
C ASP A 42 18.80 -11.59 -9.58
N MET A 43 17.66 -11.91 -8.96
CA MET A 43 17.43 -13.16 -8.22
C MET A 43 16.29 -14.01 -8.81
N ASP A 44 16.63 -15.14 -9.42
CA ASP A 44 15.67 -16.09 -10.00
C ASP A 44 15.39 -17.25 -9.01
N ILE A 45 14.21 -17.28 -8.39
CA ILE A 45 13.81 -18.38 -7.48
C ILE A 45 13.77 -19.72 -8.23
N ARG A 46 14.33 -20.78 -7.63
CA ARG A 46 14.35 -22.13 -8.19
C ARG A 46 13.42 -23.06 -7.41
N PHE A 47 12.44 -23.62 -8.10
CA PHE A 47 11.63 -24.73 -7.62
C PHE A 47 12.06 -26.02 -8.33
N TYR A 48 12.59 -26.99 -7.58
CA TYR A 48 12.84 -28.35 -8.02
C TYR A 48 11.82 -29.31 -7.38
N GLU A 49 11.61 -30.47 -8.00
CA GLU A 49 10.62 -31.47 -7.55
C GLU A 49 10.99 -32.18 -6.22
N GLU A 50 12.21 -31.96 -5.71
CA GLU A 50 12.69 -32.47 -4.41
C GLU A 50 13.37 -31.33 -3.62
N SER A 51 12.79 -30.92 -2.46
CA SER A 51 13.19 -29.73 -1.70
C SER A 51 14.44 -29.93 -0.83
N ARG A 52 15.63 -29.97 -1.46
CA ARG A 52 16.94 -30.06 -0.78
C ARG A 52 17.35 -28.81 0.02
N SER A 53 16.50 -27.79 0.11
CA SER A 53 16.77 -26.52 0.79
C SER A 53 15.44 -25.83 1.10
N LEU A 54 15.34 -25.08 2.20
CA LEU A 54 14.14 -24.30 2.55
C LEU A 54 13.98 -23.04 1.68
N TYR A 55 15.06 -22.60 1.02
CA TYR A 55 15.05 -21.57 0.00
C TYR A 55 16.17 -21.82 -1.01
N GLN A 56 15.86 -21.70 -2.30
CA GLN A 56 16.84 -21.82 -3.37
C GLN A 56 16.59 -20.77 -4.46
N ALA A 57 17.65 -20.07 -4.88
CA ALA A 57 17.61 -19.09 -5.96
C ALA A 57 18.92 -19.05 -6.75
N THR A 58 18.86 -18.66 -8.02
CA THR A 58 20.03 -18.34 -8.85
C THR A 58 20.19 -16.82 -8.91
N SER A 59 21.30 -16.28 -8.41
CA SER A 59 21.68 -14.90 -8.75
C SER A 59 22.34 -14.87 -10.12
N SER A 60 21.97 -13.89 -10.95
CA SER A 60 22.53 -13.68 -12.30
C SER A 60 23.43 -12.43 -12.42
N GLY A 61 23.66 -11.69 -11.32
CA GLY A 61 24.38 -10.41 -11.33
C GLY A 61 25.24 -10.09 -10.11
N ALA A 62 24.98 -10.69 -8.93
CA ALA A 62 25.75 -10.43 -7.72
C ALA A 62 27.09 -11.19 -7.72
N SER A 63 28.15 -10.59 -7.17
CA SER A 63 29.41 -11.33 -6.96
C SER A 63 29.29 -12.30 -5.78
N ILE A 64 30.17 -13.31 -5.73
CA ILE A 64 30.19 -14.25 -4.61
C ILE A 64 30.52 -13.53 -3.28
N ASP A 65 31.31 -12.45 -3.31
CA ASP A 65 31.69 -11.68 -2.13
C ASP A 65 30.52 -10.83 -1.60
N ASP A 66 29.68 -10.27 -2.49
CA ASP A 66 28.45 -9.55 -2.12
C ASP A 66 27.45 -10.52 -1.44
N LEU A 67 27.22 -11.69 -2.05
CA LEU A 67 26.36 -12.73 -1.48
C LEU A 67 26.93 -13.28 -0.16
N MET A 68 28.25 -13.45 -0.06
CA MET A 68 28.90 -13.84 1.20
C MET A 68 28.70 -12.79 2.30
N THR A 69 28.66 -11.50 1.95
CA THR A 69 28.38 -10.42 2.91
C THR A 69 26.94 -10.50 3.42
N LEU A 70 25.96 -10.67 2.51
CA LEU A 70 24.54 -10.84 2.88
C LEU A 70 24.30 -12.07 3.78
N LEU A 71 24.99 -13.18 3.53
CA LEU A 71 24.91 -14.38 4.39
C LEU A 71 25.63 -14.18 5.73
N ALA A 72 26.71 -13.39 5.77
CA ALA A 72 27.51 -13.19 6.97
C ALA A 72 26.77 -12.43 8.09
N ASP A 73 25.79 -11.58 7.77
CA ASP A 73 24.95 -10.90 8.77
C ASP A 73 24.19 -11.89 9.68
N PHE A 74 23.81 -13.05 9.14
CA PHE A 74 23.16 -14.12 9.92
C PHE A 74 24.13 -15.21 10.37
N PHE A 75 24.97 -15.72 9.47
CA PHE A 75 25.84 -16.88 9.71
C PHE A 75 27.21 -16.55 10.32
N GLY A 76 27.66 -15.30 10.22
CA GLY A 76 29.07 -14.95 10.43
C GLY A 76 29.96 -15.38 9.26
N ALA A 77 31.28 -15.45 9.51
CA ALA A 77 32.25 -15.84 8.48
C ALA A 77 32.01 -17.28 7.96
N PRO A 78 32.23 -17.55 6.66
CA PRO A 78 32.02 -18.88 6.09
C PRO A 78 32.94 -19.93 6.73
N VAL A 79 32.36 -21.01 7.23
CA VAL A 79 33.11 -22.16 7.77
C VAL A 79 33.96 -22.86 6.70
N LYS A 80 33.59 -22.70 5.42
CA LYS A 80 34.46 -22.98 4.27
C LYS A 80 34.34 -21.81 3.26
N PRO A 81 35.34 -20.91 3.16
CA PRO A 81 35.35 -19.88 2.12
C PRO A 81 35.65 -20.47 0.72
N PRO A 82 35.34 -19.74 -0.35
CA PRO A 82 35.68 -20.14 -1.72
C PRO A 82 37.20 -20.24 -1.89
N GLY A 83 37.63 -21.11 -2.80
CA GLY A 83 39.05 -21.38 -3.08
C GLY A 83 39.77 -22.26 -2.04
N LYS A 84 39.25 -22.41 -0.82
CA LYS A 84 39.82 -23.32 0.20
C LYS A 84 39.19 -24.72 0.12
N GLY A 85 39.98 -25.75 0.44
CA GLY A 85 39.50 -27.12 0.57
C GLY A 85 38.61 -27.31 1.79
N LEU A 86 37.78 -28.34 1.80
CA LEU A 86 36.89 -28.65 2.93
C LEU A 86 37.72 -29.02 4.19
N PRO A 87 37.57 -28.30 5.31
CA PRO A 87 38.18 -28.65 6.59
C PRO A 87 37.84 -30.08 7.03
N VAL A 88 38.78 -30.77 7.68
CA VAL A 88 38.59 -32.17 8.12
C VAL A 88 37.41 -32.30 9.09
N SER A 89 37.22 -31.31 9.97
CA SER A 89 36.09 -31.24 10.91
C SER A 89 34.72 -31.17 10.23
N LEU A 90 34.64 -30.62 9.01
CA LEU A 90 33.37 -30.51 8.28
C LEU A 90 33.06 -31.75 7.43
N ARG A 91 33.96 -32.73 7.30
CA ARG A 91 33.76 -33.90 6.42
C ARG A 91 32.59 -34.81 6.81
N PHE A 92 32.08 -34.68 8.03
CA PHE A 92 31.01 -35.48 8.59
C PHE A 92 29.82 -34.63 9.08
N GLU A 93 29.73 -33.36 8.66
CA GLU A 93 28.56 -32.53 8.98
C GLU A 93 27.36 -32.94 8.11
N PRO A 94 26.23 -33.40 8.69
CA PRO A 94 25.13 -33.98 7.93
C PRO A 94 24.54 -33.07 6.84
N ALA A 95 24.51 -31.76 7.07
CA ALA A 95 24.07 -30.77 6.09
C ALA A 95 24.89 -30.76 4.79
N LEU A 96 26.16 -31.20 4.83
CA LEU A 96 26.99 -31.33 3.62
C LEU A 96 26.67 -32.62 2.85
N ASP A 97 26.26 -33.68 3.53
CA ASP A 97 25.83 -34.93 2.88
C ASP A 97 24.49 -34.72 2.15
N TYR A 98 23.57 -33.99 2.78
CA TYR A 98 22.28 -33.57 2.19
C TYR A 98 22.46 -32.68 0.93
N LEU A 99 23.48 -31.82 0.92
CA LEU A 99 23.85 -31.00 -0.24
C LEU A 99 24.65 -31.78 -1.32
N GLY A 100 25.05 -33.03 -1.07
CA GLY A 100 25.90 -33.80 -1.99
C GLY A 100 27.37 -33.35 -2.03
N GLY A 101 27.85 -32.71 -0.95
CA GLY A 101 29.20 -32.18 -0.80
C GLY A 101 29.38 -30.76 -1.34
N VAL A 102 30.53 -30.14 -1.00
CA VAL A 102 30.86 -28.76 -1.40
C VAL A 102 32.24 -28.69 -2.05
N ARG A 103 32.27 -28.21 -3.30
CA ARG A 103 33.45 -28.08 -4.16
C ARG A 103 34.39 -26.96 -3.68
N LYS A 104 35.62 -26.94 -4.20
CA LYS A 104 36.65 -25.95 -3.82
C LYS A 104 36.22 -24.51 -4.11
N ASP A 105 35.54 -24.27 -5.23
CA ASP A 105 35.03 -22.97 -5.72
C ASP A 105 33.83 -22.41 -4.93
N GLN A 106 33.13 -23.25 -4.15
CA GLN A 106 31.90 -22.89 -3.46
C GLN A 106 32.16 -22.37 -2.04
N ALA A 107 31.26 -21.53 -1.52
CA ALA A 107 31.26 -21.11 -0.11
C ALA A 107 30.25 -21.94 0.70
N PHE A 108 30.54 -22.21 1.98
CA PHE A 108 29.62 -22.86 2.92
C PHE A 108 29.63 -22.17 4.29
N PHE A 109 28.43 -22.01 4.84
CA PHE A 109 28.09 -21.35 6.09
C PHE A 109 27.27 -22.31 6.96
N LEU A 110 27.47 -22.25 8.28
CA LEU A 110 26.82 -23.14 9.23
C LEU A 110 26.63 -22.42 10.57
N LYS A 111 25.41 -22.47 11.11
CA LYS A 111 25.06 -21.91 12.44
C LYS A 111 24.36 -22.98 13.26
N LYS A 112 25.07 -23.54 14.23
CA LYS A 112 24.60 -24.67 15.05
C LYS A 112 23.61 -24.22 16.13
N MET A 113 22.59 -25.04 16.33
CA MET A 113 21.57 -24.99 17.40
C MET A 113 21.79 -26.18 18.35
N LYS A 114 20.93 -26.38 19.37
CA LYS A 114 21.04 -27.58 20.23
C LYS A 114 20.52 -28.83 19.53
N THR A 115 19.52 -28.68 18.68
CA THR A 115 18.81 -29.79 18.01
C THR A 115 19.02 -29.86 16.49
N GLY A 116 19.94 -29.06 15.93
CA GLY A 116 20.18 -29.01 14.49
C GLY A 116 21.14 -27.87 14.10
N ALA A 117 21.14 -27.47 12.82
CA ALA A 117 21.91 -26.34 12.33
C ALA A 117 21.25 -25.69 11.12
N PHE A 118 21.25 -24.36 11.06
CA PHE A 118 21.03 -23.65 9.81
C PHE A 118 22.29 -23.76 8.94
N TYR A 119 22.11 -23.89 7.63
CA TYR A 119 23.19 -23.91 6.65
C TYR A 119 22.92 -22.95 5.49
N GLY A 120 24.01 -22.50 4.86
CA GLY A 120 23.97 -21.71 3.63
C GLY A 120 25.11 -22.09 2.70
N ALA A 121 24.85 -22.23 1.40
CA ALA A 121 25.87 -22.53 0.41
C ALA A 121 25.74 -21.65 -0.84
N LEU A 122 26.90 -21.22 -1.39
CA LEU A 122 26.98 -20.41 -2.61
C LEU A 122 27.71 -21.18 -3.69
N TRP A 123 27.02 -21.43 -4.80
CA TRP A 123 27.36 -22.39 -5.83
C TRP A 123 27.57 -21.70 -7.19
N PRO A 124 28.76 -21.12 -7.45
CA PRO A 124 29.07 -20.52 -8.74
C PRO A 124 29.00 -21.54 -9.90
N TRP A 125 28.46 -21.10 -11.03
CA TRP A 125 28.34 -21.88 -12.26
C TRP A 125 29.67 -21.92 -13.02
N GLN A 126 30.15 -23.11 -13.37
CA GLN A 126 31.45 -23.28 -14.05
C GLN A 126 31.45 -22.87 -15.53
N ARG A 127 30.28 -22.80 -16.18
CA ARG A 127 30.14 -22.46 -17.61
C ARG A 127 29.67 -21.02 -17.87
N GLU A 128 29.01 -20.40 -16.89
CA GLU A 128 28.45 -19.05 -16.98
C GLU A 128 28.97 -18.24 -15.78
N ALA A 129 30.11 -17.58 -15.98
CA ALA A 129 30.69 -16.70 -14.97
C ALA A 129 29.73 -15.52 -14.72
N GLY A 130 29.27 -15.39 -13.47
CA GLY A 130 28.24 -14.43 -13.06
C GLY A 130 26.96 -15.07 -12.52
N LYS A 131 26.75 -16.39 -12.72
CA LYS A 131 25.66 -17.12 -12.07
C LYS A 131 26.10 -17.86 -10.82
N ILE A 132 25.32 -17.73 -9.75
CA ILE A 132 25.57 -18.36 -8.45
C ILE A 132 24.25 -18.89 -7.90
N ASP A 133 24.14 -20.20 -7.70
CA ASP A 133 23.01 -20.77 -6.97
C ASP A 133 23.22 -20.59 -5.46
N ILE A 134 22.17 -20.22 -4.76
CA ILE A 134 22.11 -19.98 -3.32
C ILE A 134 21.22 -21.05 -2.72
N HIS A 135 21.76 -21.82 -1.78
CA HIS A 135 21.03 -22.84 -1.03
C HIS A 135 20.99 -22.45 0.44
N LEU A 136 19.79 -22.32 1.02
CA LEU A 136 19.60 -21.98 2.42
C LEU A 136 18.64 -22.98 3.06
N GLY A 137 18.95 -23.46 4.25
CA GLY A 137 18.10 -24.43 4.92
C GLY A 137 18.44 -24.66 6.37
N TYR A 138 17.72 -25.62 6.95
CA TYR A 138 17.94 -26.15 8.29
C TYR A 138 18.18 -27.65 8.16
N HIS A 139 19.01 -28.23 9.02
CA HIS A 139 19.20 -29.68 9.11
C HIS A 139 19.13 -30.12 10.57
N SER A 140 18.46 -31.25 10.82
CA SER A 140 18.42 -31.93 12.11
C SER A 140 18.26 -33.43 11.87
N ASP A 141 19.02 -34.24 12.61
CA ASP A 141 18.99 -35.70 12.48
C ASP A 141 17.73 -36.34 13.11
N SER A 142 16.89 -35.54 13.79
CA SER A 142 15.70 -35.99 14.53
C SER A 142 14.38 -35.29 14.16
N MET A 143 14.41 -34.29 13.27
CA MET A 143 13.20 -33.64 12.76
C MET A 143 12.45 -34.56 11.78
N SER A 144 11.12 -34.64 11.88
CA SER A 144 10.32 -35.42 10.93
C SER A 144 10.09 -34.68 9.61
N ASP A 145 9.91 -35.41 8.51
CA ASP A 145 9.57 -34.84 7.19
C ASP A 145 8.31 -33.94 7.25
N ALA A 146 7.35 -34.30 8.10
CA ALA A 146 6.12 -33.52 8.30
C ALA A 146 6.40 -32.19 9.03
N ASP A 147 7.32 -32.16 10.00
CA ASP A 147 7.74 -30.94 10.69
C ASP A 147 8.60 -30.05 9.78
N TYR A 148 9.49 -30.67 8.99
CA TYR A 148 10.31 -29.98 7.99
C TYR A 148 9.44 -29.36 6.89
N GLY A 149 8.44 -30.08 6.39
CA GLY A 149 7.46 -29.57 5.43
C GLY A 149 6.64 -28.40 5.97
N ARG A 150 6.29 -28.38 7.28
CA ARG A 150 5.68 -27.19 7.92
C ARG A 150 6.65 -26.01 7.96
N MET A 151 7.95 -26.25 8.15
CA MET A 151 8.98 -25.22 8.12
C MET A 151 9.17 -24.62 6.72
N GLU A 152 9.18 -25.46 5.67
CA GLU A 152 9.22 -25.04 4.27
C GLU A 152 8.00 -24.17 3.91
N GLN A 153 6.79 -24.63 4.27
CA GLN A 153 5.54 -23.86 4.10
C GLN A 153 5.55 -22.53 4.87
N MET A 154 6.15 -22.48 6.07
CA MET A 154 6.30 -21.24 6.84
C MET A 154 7.22 -20.25 6.12
N VAL A 155 8.37 -20.69 5.58
CA VAL A 155 9.29 -19.84 4.80
C VAL A 155 8.59 -19.31 3.55
N HIS A 156 7.91 -20.16 2.78
CA HIS A 156 7.18 -19.74 1.57
C HIS A 156 6.06 -18.74 1.90
N ARG A 157 5.24 -19.00 2.93
CA ARG A 157 4.20 -18.06 3.38
C ARG A 157 4.77 -16.73 3.88
N PHE A 158 5.93 -16.74 4.54
CA PHE A 158 6.60 -15.52 5.01
C PHE A 158 7.04 -14.61 3.84
N LEU A 159 7.57 -15.20 2.76
CA LEU A 159 7.98 -14.47 1.56
C LEU A 159 6.77 -13.93 0.78
N ASN A 160 5.75 -14.76 0.53
CA ASN A 160 4.59 -14.37 -0.28
C ASN A 160 3.69 -13.33 0.42
N LYS A 161 3.49 -13.43 1.75
CA LYS A 161 2.56 -12.55 2.50
C LYS A 161 2.93 -11.07 2.42
N LYS A 162 4.22 -10.72 2.25
CA LYS A 162 4.65 -9.34 1.97
C LYS A 162 4.55 -8.92 0.50
N LYS A 163 4.81 -9.83 -0.46
CA LYS A 163 4.56 -9.56 -1.89
C LYS A 163 3.08 -9.24 -2.13
N ILE A 164 2.16 -10.04 -1.57
CA ILE A 164 0.71 -9.81 -1.67
C ILE A 164 0.30 -8.48 -0.99
N ALA A 165 0.80 -8.17 0.22
CA ALA A 165 0.51 -6.90 0.89
C ALA A 165 1.00 -5.67 0.09
N SER A 166 2.14 -5.77 -0.62
CA SER A 166 2.61 -4.70 -1.52
C SER A 166 1.82 -4.59 -2.83
N ILE A 167 0.95 -5.56 -3.14
CA ILE A 167 0.13 -5.64 -4.37
C ILE A 167 -1.34 -5.29 -4.07
N SER A 168 -1.79 -5.36 -2.81
CA SER A 168 -3.16 -4.98 -2.41
C SER A 168 -3.37 -3.47 -2.25
N ASP A 169 -2.35 -2.72 -1.85
CA ASP A 169 -2.45 -1.26 -1.61
C ASP A 169 -2.46 -0.42 -2.90
N VAL A 170 -2.10 -1.01 -4.05
CA VAL A 170 -2.18 -0.38 -5.36
C VAL A 170 -2.71 -1.41 -6.35
N GLY A 171 -3.94 -1.21 -6.85
CA GLY A 171 -4.62 -2.15 -7.76
C GLY A 171 -3.72 -2.66 -8.90
N GLY A 172 -3.12 -3.83 -8.68
CA GLY A 172 -1.87 -4.19 -9.32
C GLY A 172 -2.04 -4.83 -10.69
N GLN A 173 -1.47 -4.19 -11.72
CA GLN A 173 -1.35 -4.74 -13.05
C GLN A 173 -0.08 -5.62 -13.13
N ILE A 174 -0.24 -6.94 -13.20
CA ILE A 174 0.89 -7.88 -13.21
C ILE A 174 1.52 -7.93 -14.60
N HIS A 175 2.83 -7.73 -14.65
CA HIS A 175 3.66 -7.83 -15.85
C HIS A 175 4.85 -8.77 -15.59
N GLY A 176 5.09 -9.70 -16.53
CA GLY A 176 6.23 -10.64 -16.50
C GLY A 176 5.86 -12.11 -16.32
N ILE A 177 4.76 -12.40 -15.61
CA ILE A 177 4.28 -13.78 -15.35
C ILE A 177 3.30 -14.22 -16.45
N SER A 178 3.33 -15.50 -16.84
CA SER A 178 2.36 -16.06 -17.79
C SER A 178 1.02 -16.34 -17.09
N LEU A 179 -0.11 -16.13 -17.76
CA LEU A 179 -1.43 -16.36 -17.16
C LEU A 179 -1.64 -17.82 -16.67
N PRO A 180 -1.23 -18.88 -17.39
CA PRO A 180 -1.22 -20.25 -16.85
C PRO A 180 -0.40 -20.37 -15.55
N SER A 181 0.82 -19.81 -15.51
CA SER A 181 1.68 -19.85 -14.32
C SER A 181 1.07 -19.10 -13.14
N PHE A 182 0.39 -17.99 -13.40
CA PHE A 182 -0.32 -17.23 -12.37
C PHE A 182 -1.50 -18.04 -11.80
N LEU A 183 -2.31 -18.67 -12.66
CA LEU A 183 -3.43 -19.51 -12.21
C LEU A 183 -2.97 -20.74 -11.41
N GLN A 184 -1.85 -21.37 -11.80
CA GLN A 184 -1.24 -22.46 -11.03
C GLN A 184 -0.84 -22.01 -9.62
N MET A 185 -0.22 -20.83 -9.51
CA MET A 185 0.11 -20.22 -8.23
C MET A 185 -1.17 -19.95 -7.40
N SER A 186 -2.22 -19.40 -8.03
CA SER A 186 -3.51 -19.16 -7.36
C SER A 186 -4.19 -20.44 -6.84
N GLU A 187 -4.07 -21.55 -7.58
CA GLU A 187 -4.60 -22.87 -7.18
C GLU A 187 -3.85 -23.41 -5.96
N MET A 188 -2.51 -23.34 -5.97
CA MET A 188 -1.66 -23.77 -4.84
C MET A 188 -1.83 -22.91 -3.59
N GLU A 189 -2.11 -21.61 -3.75
CA GLU A 189 -2.35 -20.68 -2.64
C GLU A 189 -3.78 -20.74 -2.06
N GLY A 190 -4.69 -21.53 -2.67
CA GLY A 190 -6.09 -21.62 -2.22
C GLY A 190 -6.86 -20.31 -2.39
N ALA A 191 -6.50 -19.48 -3.37
CA ALA A 191 -6.94 -18.10 -3.44
C ALA A 191 -8.40 -17.92 -3.92
N THR A 192 -9.11 -16.94 -3.34
CA THR A 192 -10.47 -16.52 -3.73
C THR A 192 -10.46 -15.06 -4.19
N TYR A 193 -10.56 -14.82 -5.49
CA TYR A 193 -10.65 -13.48 -6.11
C TYR A 193 -11.12 -13.53 -7.57
N THR A 194 -11.48 -12.38 -8.13
CA THR A 194 -11.77 -12.23 -9.56
C THR A 194 -10.53 -11.71 -10.29
N LEU A 195 -10.14 -12.36 -11.39
CA LEU A 195 -9.07 -11.89 -12.26
C LEU A 195 -9.63 -11.28 -13.54
N LYS A 196 -9.32 -10.00 -13.73
CA LYS A 196 -9.58 -9.27 -14.97
C LYS A 196 -8.36 -9.33 -15.87
N VAL A 197 -8.50 -10.10 -16.94
CA VAL A 197 -7.45 -10.31 -17.93
C VAL A 197 -7.70 -9.39 -19.12
N THR A 198 -6.69 -8.63 -19.53
CA THR A 198 -6.78 -7.67 -20.64
C THR A 198 -5.71 -7.93 -21.70
N LYS A 199 -6.09 -7.94 -22.98
CA LYS A 199 -5.17 -7.99 -24.13
C LYS A 199 -5.62 -7.04 -25.24
N GLY A 200 -4.97 -5.88 -25.33
CA GLY A 200 -5.34 -4.84 -26.29
C GLY A 200 -6.73 -4.28 -25.99
N LYS A 201 -7.72 -4.59 -26.83
CA LYS A 201 -9.14 -4.23 -26.64
C LYS A 201 -10.01 -5.37 -26.06
N ARG A 202 -9.43 -6.55 -25.83
CA ARG A 202 -10.16 -7.70 -25.27
C ARG A 202 -10.03 -7.70 -23.75
N ILE A 203 -11.15 -7.89 -23.06
CA ILE A 203 -11.23 -8.02 -21.60
C ILE A 203 -12.01 -9.31 -21.32
N GLY A 204 -11.48 -10.16 -20.44
CA GLY A 204 -12.14 -11.36 -19.94
C GLY A 204 -11.95 -11.49 -18.44
N TYR A 205 -12.86 -12.21 -17.79
CA TYR A 205 -12.87 -12.41 -16.34
C TYR A 205 -12.72 -13.91 -16.02
N LEU A 206 -11.90 -14.23 -15.03
CA LEU A 206 -11.75 -15.56 -14.45
C LEU A 206 -12.06 -15.46 -12.95
N TYR A 207 -12.88 -16.36 -12.42
CA TYR A 207 -13.33 -16.33 -11.04
C TYR A 207 -12.74 -17.52 -10.30
N LEU A 208 -11.98 -17.24 -9.24
CA LEU A 208 -11.36 -18.27 -8.40
C LEU A 208 -11.98 -18.26 -7.01
N ASP A 209 -12.18 -19.46 -6.46
CA ASP A 209 -12.61 -19.68 -5.09
C ASP A 209 -11.91 -20.92 -4.51
N GLY A 210 -11.27 -20.78 -3.34
CA GLY A 210 -10.47 -21.84 -2.72
C GLY A 210 -9.35 -22.36 -3.64
N GLY A 211 -8.81 -21.52 -4.52
CA GLY A 211 -7.85 -21.89 -5.55
C GLY A 211 -8.45 -22.56 -6.79
N SER A 212 -9.69 -23.07 -6.71
CA SER A 212 -10.39 -23.60 -7.89
C SER A 212 -10.80 -22.47 -8.83
N LEU A 213 -10.52 -22.62 -10.14
CA LEU A 213 -11.20 -21.84 -11.16
C LEU A 213 -12.67 -22.28 -11.22
N ILE A 214 -13.59 -21.46 -10.71
CA ILE A 214 -15.02 -21.79 -10.61
C ILE A 214 -15.84 -21.28 -11.79
N ALA A 215 -15.46 -20.16 -12.42
CA ALA A 215 -16.16 -19.62 -13.59
C ALA A 215 -15.22 -18.77 -14.47
N ALA A 216 -15.65 -18.48 -15.69
CA ALA A 216 -14.97 -17.58 -16.60
C ALA A 216 -15.99 -16.87 -17.51
N GLN A 217 -15.66 -15.68 -17.99
CA GLN A 217 -16.53 -14.90 -18.88
C GLN A 217 -15.72 -14.08 -19.90
N TYR A 218 -16.04 -14.25 -21.18
CA TYR A 218 -15.42 -13.50 -22.27
C TYR A 218 -16.42 -13.26 -23.42
N GLU A 219 -16.72 -11.98 -23.70
CA GLU A 219 -17.72 -11.54 -24.69
C GLU A 219 -19.09 -12.22 -24.52
N LYS A 220 -19.39 -13.26 -25.32
CA LYS A 220 -20.63 -14.05 -25.28
C LYS A 220 -20.43 -15.47 -24.75
N HIS A 221 -19.22 -15.82 -24.34
CA HIS A 221 -18.85 -17.13 -23.81
C HIS A 221 -18.76 -17.07 -22.28
N SER A 222 -19.15 -18.17 -21.62
CA SER A 222 -18.90 -18.40 -20.19
C SER A 222 -18.37 -19.82 -19.96
N GLY A 223 -18.07 -20.18 -18.72
CA GLY A 223 -17.48 -21.47 -18.34
C GLY A 223 -16.19 -21.80 -19.10
N ASN A 224 -15.97 -23.09 -19.37
CA ASN A 224 -14.76 -23.61 -20.03
C ASN A 224 -14.43 -22.88 -21.35
N GLU A 225 -15.43 -22.59 -22.18
CA GLU A 225 -15.25 -21.89 -23.46
C GLU A 225 -14.66 -20.48 -23.29
N ALA A 226 -15.01 -19.76 -22.22
CA ALA A 226 -14.38 -18.50 -21.89
C ALA A 226 -12.96 -18.71 -21.35
N ALA A 227 -12.77 -19.67 -20.45
CA ALA A 227 -11.46 -19.98 -19.86
C ALA A 227 -10.41 -20.30 -20.94
N TYR A 228 -10.74 -21.21 -21.88
CA TYR A 228 -9.83 -21.60 -22.98
C TYR A 228 -9.39 -20.41 -23.83
N ARG A 229 -10.32 -19.49 -24.09
CA ARG A 229 -10.09 -18.30 -24.92
C ARG A 229 -9.29 -17.23 -24.19
N ILE A 230 -9.40 -17.11 -22.87
CA ILE A 230 -8.63 -16.14 -22.06
C ILE A 230 -7.22 -16.68 -21.77
N ILE A 231 -7.10 -17.93 -21.32
CA ILE A 231 -5.82 -18.55 -20.88
C ILE A 231 -4.80 -18.65 -22.04
N SER A 232 -5.26 -18.79 -23.28
CA SER A 232 -4.42 -18.81 -24.48
C SER A 232 -3.80 -17.45 -24.87
N TRP A 233 -4.12 -16.35 -24.17
CA TRP A 233 -3.62 -15.01 -24.50
C TRP A 233 -2.14 -14.77 -24.14
N GLU A 234 -1.27 -14.81 -25.15
CA GLU A 234 0.13 -14.37 -24.99
C GLU A 234 0.24 -12.88 -24.61
N LYS A 235 1.10 -12.55 -23.63
CA LYS A 235 1.32 -11.20 -23.09
C LYS A 235 0.03 -10.51 -22.62
N ALA A 236 -0.86 -11.26 -21.96
CA ALA A 236 -2.00 -10.70 -21.26
C ALA A 236 -1.56 -9.88 -20.04
N SER A 237 -2.33 -8.84 -19.74
CA SER A 237 -2.26 -8.08 -18.51
C SER A 237 -3.24 -8.67 -17.51
N ILE A 238 -2.81 -8.94 -16.28
CA ILE A 238 -3.67 -9.48 -15.21
C ILE A 238 -3.88 -8.38 -14.17
N GLN A 239 -5.13 -8.14 -13.79
CA GLN A 239 -5.51 -7.27 -12.68
C GLN A 239 -6.38 -8.08 -11.71
N ILE A 240 -6.08 -8.00 -10.42
CA ILE A 240 -6.87 -8.65 -9.36
C ILE A 240 -7.98 -7.69 -8.94
N GLU A 241 -9.21 -8.19 -8.89
CA GLU A 241 -10.40 -7.51 -8.39
C GLU A 241 -11.03 -8.35 -7.25
N ALA A 242 -11.87 -7.74 -6.43
CA ALA A 242 -12.52 -8.43 -5.31
C ALA A 242 -13.33 -9.66 -5.79
N PRO A 243 -13.42 -10.73 -4.99
CA PRO A 243 -14.26 -11.88 -5.35
C PRO A 243 -15.72 -11.46 -5.53
N ASP A 244 -16.36 -12.03 -6.55
CA ASP A 244 -17.78 -11.85 -6.85
C ASP A 244 -18.59 -12.92 -6.09
N PRO A 245 -19.27 -12.58 -4.99
CA PRO A 245 -19.91 -13.56 -4.11
C PRO A 245 -21.16 -14.20 -4.73
N ASP A 246 -21.75 -13.58 -5.75
CA ASP A 246 -22.94 -14.08 -6.44
C ASP A 246 -22.57 -15.05 -7.59
N ARG A 247 -21.28 -15.34 -7.81
CA ARG A 247 -20.81 -16.17 -8.91
C ARG A 247 -20.90 -17.67 -8.61
N CYS A 248 -21.92 -18.33 -9.16
CA CYS A 248 -22.04 -19.78 -9.17
C CYS A 248 -20.90 -20.47 -9.94
N ARG A 249 -20.53 -21.69 -9.50
CA ARG A 249 -19.56 -22.55 -10.19
C ARG A 249 -20.10 -23.08 -11.52
N GLU A 250 -19.41 -22.75 -12.61
CA GLU A 250 -19.65 -23.20 -13.99
C GLU A 250 -18.58 -24.19 -14.48
N ILE A 251 -17.37 -24.14 -13.90
CA ILE A 251 -16.19 -24.91 -14.31
C ILE A 251 -15.94 -26.01 -13.27
N TYR A 252 -16.06 -27.27 -13.70
CA TYR A 252 -15.90 -28.45 -12.83
C TYR A 252 -14.63 -29.25 -13.14
N ASP A 253 -13.99 -28.99 -14.27
CA ASP A 253 -12.73 -29.63 -14.64
C ASP A 253 -11.56 -29.08 -13.80
N PRO A 254 -10.57 -29.91 -13.42
CA PRO A 254 -9.35 -29.45 -12.74
C PRO A 254 -8.62 -28.39 -13.56
N LEU A 255 -7.97 -27.41 -12.92
CA LEU A 255 -7.31 -26.31 -13.63
C LEU A 255 -6.28 -26.82 -14.65
N MET A 256 -5.55 -27.89 -14.33
CA MET A 256 -4.63 -28.54 -15.25
C MET A 256 -5.30 -29.03 -16.54
N HIS A 257 -6.51 -29.59 -16.47
CA HIS A 257 -7.29 -29.96 -17.67
C HIS A 257 -7.63 -28.72 -18.49
N VAL A 258 -8.13 -27.68 -17.83
CA VAL A 258 -8.52 -26.42 -18.47
C VAL A 258 -7.32 -25.76 -19.17
N MET A 259 -6.15 -25.72 -18.53
CA MET A 259 -4.92 -25.18 -19.12
C MET A 259 -4.40 -26.02 -20.29
N MET A 260 -4.41 -27.36 -20.17
CA MET A 260 -3.95 -28.23 -21.25
C MET A 260 -4.82 -28.12 -22.50
N GLU A 261 -6.15 -28.07 -22.35
CA GLU A 261 -7.05 -27.86 -23.48
C GLU A 261 -6.91 -26.44 -24.05
N SER A 262 -6.67 -25.42 -23.20
CA SER A 262 -6.35 -24.04 -23.64
C SER A 262 -5.08 -23.97 -24.51
N LEU A 263 -4.02 -24.70 -24.12
CA LEU A 263 -2.75 -24.73 -24.84
C LEU A 263 -2.85 -25.55 -26.13
N LYS A 264 -3.57 -26.67 -26.10
CA LYS A 264 -3.89 -27.47 -27.29
C LYS A 264 -4.67 -26.67 -28.33
N ILE A 265 -5.76 -25.98 -27.93
CA ILE A 265 -6.52 -25.08 -28.82
C ILE A 265 -5.63 -23.97 -29.38
N LYS A 266 -4.68 -23.45 -28.60
CA LYS A 266 -3.74 -22.41 -29.01
C LYS A 266 -2.74 -22.90 -30.06
N ASP A 267 -2.25 -24.13 -29.96
CA ASP A 267 -1.31 -24.71 -30.93
C ASP A 267 -2.03 -25.20 -32.19
N GLU A 268 -3.23 -25.79 -32.07
CA GLU A 268 -4.13 -26.08 -33.20
C GLU A 268 -4.46 -24.80 -33.99
N ALA A 269 -4.68 -23.67 -33.30
CA ALA A 269 -4.90 -22.36 -33.92
C ALA A 269 -3.63 -21.70 -34.52
N LYS A 270 -2.43 -22.24 -34.28
CA LYS A 270 -1.18 -21.81 -34.93
C LYS A 270 -0.91 -22.59 -36.22
N ASP A 271 -1.41 -23.82 -36.33
CA ASP A 271 -1.25 -24.67 -37.51
C ASP A 271 -2.28 -24.41 -38.63
N GLU A 272 -3.39 -23.70 -38.35
CA GLU A 272 -4.27 -23.18 -39.41
C GLU A 272 -3.67 -21.97 -40.15
N LYS A 273 -2.77 -22.26 -41.10
CA LYS A 273 -2.53 -21.42 -42.29
C LYS A 273 -3.07 -22.10 -43.55
N PRO A 274 -3.59 -21.34 -44.52
CA PRO A 274 -4.56 -21.85 -45.48
C PRO A 274 -3.91 -22.73 -46.54
N SER A 275 -4.56 -23.85 -46.86
CA SER A 275 -4.39 -24.56 -48.14
C SER A 275 -5.70 -24.56 -48.93
N PRO A 276 -5.65 -24.62 -50.27
CA PRO A 276 -6.64 -23.95 -51.12
C PRO A 276 -7.88 -24.78 -51.43
N THR A 277 -9.03 -24.11 -51.53
CA THR A 277 -10.31 -24.68 -52.00
C THR A 277 -10.35 -24.85 -53.51
N PRO A 278 -10.67 -26.05 -54.04
CA PRO A 278 -11.24 -26.23 -55.37
C PRO A 278 -12.76 -25.93 -55.37
N PRO A 279 -13.40 -25.76 -56.55
CA PRO A 279 -14.70 -25.08 -56.69
C PRO A 279 -15.93 -25.94 -56.34
N PRO A 280 -17.12 -25.33 -56.14
CA PRO A 280 -18.29 -26.01 -55.59
C PRO A 280 -19.22 -26.63 -56.65
N LYS A 281 -19.72 -27.87 -56.39
CA LYS A 281 -21.17 -28.16 -56.23
C LYS A 281 -21.54 -29.66 -56.09
N LYS A 282 -22.33 -29.94 -55.03
CA LYS A 282 -23.49 -30.86 -54.93
C LYS A 282 -23.34 -32.40 -54.90
N LYS A 283 -23.65 -32.94 -53.70
CA LYS A 283 -24.53 -34.10 -53.37
C LYS A 283 -24.17 -35.52 -53.91
N LYS A 284 -23.79 -36.43 -53.02
CA LYS A 284 -24.65 -37.53 -52.46
C LYS A 284 -23.91 -38.43 -51.43
N LYS A 285 -24.74 -39.17 -50.67
CA LYS A 285 -24.55 -40.12 -49.54
C LYS A 285 -23.28 -41.01 -49.46
N ALA A 286 -23.04 -41.49 -48.22
CA ALA A 286 -22.18 -42.61 -47.76
C ALA A 286 -22.39 -43.94 -48.56
N PRO A 287 -21.55 -45.02 -48.44
CA PRO A 287 -20.70 -45.38 -47.28
C PRO A 287 -19.32 -46.07 -47.50
N THR A 288 -18.60 -46.28 -46.37
CA THR A 288 -17.62 -47.36 -46.05
C THR A 288 -16.46 -47.78 -46.99
N ARG A 289 -15.23 -47.56 -46.50
CA ARG A 289 -14.10 -48.52 -46.36
C ARG A 289 -13.66 -49.38 -47.59
N LYS A 290 -12.56 -49.01 -48.27
CA LYS A 290 -11.43 -49.92 -48.63
C LYS A 290 -10.20 -49.25 -49.30
N LYS A 291 -9.07 -49.97 -49.15
CA LYS A 291 -7.66 -49.80 -49.57
C LYS A 291 -7.32 -49.23 -50.99
N THR A 292 -6.31 -48.33 -51.00
CA THR A 292 -5.09 -48.25 -51.88
C THR A 292 -5.13 -48.10 -53.43
N VAL A 293 -4.60 -46.95 -53.93
CA VAL A 293 -3.41 -46.79 -54.86
C VAL A 293 -3.50 -47.33 -56.32
N PRO A 294 -2.94 -46.69 -57.40
CA PRO A 294 -2.55 -45.27 -57.66
C PRO A 294 -2.78 -44.73 -59.14
N LYS A 295 -2.19 -43.54 -59.44
CA LYS A 295 -1.71 -42.94 -60.73
C LYS A 295 -2.58 -41.92 -61.53
N GLN A 296 -2.13 -40.66 -61.48
CA GLN A 296 -1.75 -39.68 -62.55
C GLN A 296 -2.02 -39.99 -64.05
N PRO A 297 -1.97 -38.98 -64.99
CA PRO A 297 -1.81 -37.51 -64.85
C PRO A 297 -2.65 -36.60 -65.83
N ALA A 298 -2.41 -35.26 -65.77
CA ALA A 298 -2.15 -34.33 -66.91
C ALA A 298 -3.09 -33.12 -67.22
N SER A 299 -2.53 -31.90 -67.01
CA SER A 299 -2.57 -30.70 -67.91
C SER A 299 -3.88 -29.86 -68.04
N LYS A 300 -3.92 -28.55 -68.38
CA LYS A 300 -2.92 -27.51 -68.78
C LYS A 300 -3.58 -26.09 -68.76
N MET A 301 -2.80 -25.00 -68.54
CA MET A 301 -2.86 -23.61 -69.15
C MET A 301 -4.22 -22.80 -69.17
N ASP A 302 -4.34 -21.45 -69.24
CA ASP A 302 -3.41 -20.31 -69.47
C ASP A 302 -3.95 -18.91 -68.98
N ALA A 303 -3.00 -17.96 -68.78
CA ALA A 303 -2.97 -16.49 -69.04
C ALA A 303 -4.14 -15.44 -68.81
N ALA A 304 -3.77 -14.32 -68.14
CA ALA A 304 -3.88 -12.88 -68.57
C ALA A 304 -5.22 -12.04 -68.47
N VAL A 305 -5.33 -10.67 -68.47
CA VAL A 305 -4.45 -9.47 -68.21
C VAL A 305 -5.27 -8.12 -68.16
N LYS A 306 -4.86 -7.09 -67.36
CA LYS A 306 -5.26 -5.60 -67.37
C LYS A 306 -6.77 -5.25 -67.09
N ALA A 307 -7.24 -3.99 -66.90
CA ALA A 307 -6.84 -2.71 -66.21
C ALA A 307 -8.04 -1.69 -66.39
N THR A 308 -8.41 -0.70 -65.54
CA THR A 308 -7.87 0.70 -65.38
C THR A 308 -8.85 1.63 -64.59
N GLY A 309 -8.35 2.68 -63.90
CA GLY A 309 -9.01 4.00 -63.61
C GLY A 309 -10.07 4.10 -62.47
N LYS A 310 -10.37 5.27 -61.83
CA LYS A 310 -9.77 6.63 -61.85
C LYS A 310 -10.35 7.53 -60.69
N GLN A 311 -9.53 8.46 -60.15
CA GLN A 311 -9.86 9.79 -59.56
C GLN A 311 -10.61 9.97 -58.19
N ALA A 312 -10.43 11.17 -57.61
CA ALA A 312 -10.89 11.71 -56.30
C ALA A 312 -11.24 13.23 -56.48
N PRO A 313 -11.30 14.15 -55.48
CA PRO A 313 -11.65 14.13 -54.02
C PRO A 313 -12.70 15.24 -53.64
N ALA A 314 -13.08 15.43 -52.35
CA ALA A 314 -13.36 16.76 -51.70
C ALA A 314 -13.97 16.67 -50.26
N LYS A 315 -14.04 17.80 -49.55
CA LYS A 315 -14.38 17.97 -48.10
C LYS A 315 -15.71 18.74 -47.87
N LYS A 316 -16.46 18.47 -46.78
CA LYS A 316 -16.88 19.42 -45.70
C LYS A 316 -18.16 19.02 -44.89
N ALA A 317 -18.04 19.17 -43.56
CA ALA A 317 -18.95 19.86 -42.60
C ALA A 317 -20.43 19.44 -42.28
N VAL A 318 -20.64 19.09 -41.00
CA VAL A 318 -21.54 19.77 -40.00
C VAL A 318 -23.09 19.55 -39.97
N GLN A 319 -23.54 18.98 -38.83
CA GLN A 319 -24.81 19.15 -38.06
C GLN A 319 -26.18 18.50 -38.41
N LYS A 320 -26.65 17.69 -37.44
CA LYS A 320 -27.96 17.69 -36.69
C LYS A 320 -29.28 17.15 -37.27
N LYS A 321 -29.88 16.26 -36.45
CA LYS A 321 -31.29 16.18 -35.96
C LYS A 321 -32.46 15.78 -36.90
N LYS A 322 -33.07 14.61 -36.62
CA LYS A 322 -34.44 14.37 -36.03
C LYS A 322 -34.78 12.86 -36.18
N VAL A 323 -35.26 12.10 -35.19
CA VAL A 323 -36.47 12.17 -34.33
C VAL A 323 -37.77 11.69 -35.01
N ALA A 324 -38.34 10.58 -34.50
CA ALA A 324 -39.75 10.12 -34.46
C ALA A 324 -39.75 8.58 -34.24
N SER A 325 -40.60 7.90 -33.46
CA SER A 325 -41.85 8.17 -32.71
C SER A 325 -41.94 7.18 -31.51
N GLN A 326 -42.36 7.57 -30.29
CA GLN A 326 -43.74 7.53 -29.73
C GLN A 326 -44.42 6.12 -29.77
N LYS A 327 -45.22 5.63 -28.80
CA LYS A 327 -45.95 6.25 -27.65
C LYS A 327 -46.50 5.13 -26.72
N LYS A 328 -46.53 5.24 -25.38
CA LYS A 328 -47.67 5.53 -24.46
C LYS A 328 -47.30 4.89 -23.09
N ALA A 329 -47.79 5.27 -21.90
CA ALA A 329 -48.40 6.51 -21.38
C ALA A 329 -48.31 6.48 -19.83
N ALA A 330 -48.36 7.63 -19.17
CA ALA A 330 -48.33 7.76 -17.69
C ALA A 330 -49.76 7.84 -17.10
N PRO A 331 -49.90 8.10 -15.78
CA PRO A 331 -50.12 9.51 -15.38
C PRO A 331 -49.29 9.99 -14.17
N LYS A 332 -49.28 11.31 -13.95
CA LYS A 332 -48.64 12.06 -12.85
C LYS A 332 -49.64 13.10 -12.27
N PRO A 333 -49.38 13.76 -11.12
CA PRO A 333 -50.37 14.45 -10.26
C PRO A 333 -50.73 15.87 -10.76
N PRO A 334 -51.61 16.65 -10.08
CA PRO A 334 -51.17 17.61 -9.04
C PRO A 334 -52.18 17.84 -7.86
N PRO A 335 -52.51 19.06 -7.34
CA PRO A 335 -52.36 19.42 -5.91
C PRO A 335 -53.69 19.76 -5.18
N ILE A 336 -53.66 20.06 -3.86
CA ILE A 336 -54.85 20.48 -3.08
C ILE A 336 -54.56 21.59 -2.05
N GLN A 337 -55.57 22.46 -1.92
CA GLN A 337 -55.84 23.55 -0.95
C GLN A 337 -57.36 23.45 -0.61
N ASP A 338 -57.95 24.02 0.46
CA ASP A 338 -57.48 24.98 1.48
C ASP A 338 -58.38 24.94 2.76
N MET A 339 -58.08 25.79 3.77
CA MET A 339 -58.94 26.23 4.90
C MET A 339 -59.26 25.20 6.02
N VAL A 340 -59.32 25.55 7.31
CA VAL A 340 -59.39 26.83 8.08
C VAL A 340 -58.60 26.65 9.42
N ALA A 341 -58.28 27.63 10.29
CA ALA A 341 -58.60 29.06 10.44
C ALA A 341 -57.55 29.84 11.28
N ASP A 342 -57.44 31.15 11.02
CA ASP A 342 -57.50 32.32 11.93
C ASP A 342 -57.10 32.21 13.44
N LEU A 343 -56.36 33.16 14.07
CA LEU A 343 -56.02 34.56 13.71
C LEU A 343 -54.54 34.93 13.99
N ASN A 344 -54.08 35.98 13.29
CA ASN A 344 -52.80 36.68 13.46
C ASN A 344 -52.92 37.78 14.57
N PRO A 345 -51.82 38.40 15.07
CA PRO A 345 -51.23 39.53 14.33
C PRO A 345 -49.70 39.70 14.44
N MET A 346 -49.18 40.59 13.60
CA MET A 346 -47.77 40.95 13.43
C MET A 346 -47.58 42.47 13.62
N GLU A 347 -46.42 42.85 14.13
CA GLU A 347 -45.74 44.16 14.06
C GLU A 347 -46.20 45.41 14.87
N LEU A 348 -45.18 46.00 15.49
CA LEU A 348 -45.00 47.37 16.01
C LEU A 348 -44.74 48.34 14.82
N PRO A 349 -44.93 49.68 14.94
CA PRO A 349 -43.89 50.54 15.55
C PRO A 349 -44.31 51.83 16.29
N ASP A 350 -43.48 52.20 17.26
CA ASP A 350 -43.07 53.54 17.75
C ASP A 350 -44.01 54.77 17.68
N ASN A 351 -44.31 55.37 18.84
CA ASN A 351 -43.54 56.53 19.35
C ASN A 351 -44.05 57.10 20.71
N ASN A 352 -43.16 57.10 21.71
CA ASN A 352 -42.67 58.25 22.51
C ASN A 352 -43.59 59.25 23.31
N MET A 353 -43.07 59.63 24.50
CA MET A 353 -43.27 60.87 25.32
C MET A 353 -44.51 61.10 26.23
N GLY A 354 -44.21 61.55 27.48
CA GLY A 354 -45.05 62.40 28.36
C GLY A 354 -45.81 61.64 29.47
N ALA A 355 -45.37 61.56 30.74
CA ALA A 355 -45.15 62.58 31.79
C ALA A 355 -46.39 62.87 32.69
N ASP A 356 -46.14 62.93 34.02
CA ASP A 356 -47.03 63.31 35.15
C ASP A 356 -47.73 64.69 34.97
N PRO A 357 -48.75 65.16 35.78
CA PRO A 357 -48.91 64.89 37.24
C PRO A 357 -50.32 65.00 37.94
N VAL A 358 -50.36 64.54 39.21
CA VAL A 358 -50.98 65.13 40.46
C VAL A 358 -52.47 65.57 40.57
N ALA A 359 -53.07 65.19 41.73
CA ALA A 359 -54.29 65.72 42.44
C ALA A 359 -55.68 65.29 41.89
N LEU A 360 -56.76 65.18 42.69
CA LEU A 360 -57.17 65.89 43.92
C LEU A 360 -58.08 65.03 44.85
N ASP A 361 -58.26 65.45 46.11
CA ASP A 361 -59.20 64.90 47.12
C ASP A 361 -60.69 64.89 46.70
N THR A 362 -61.49 63.94 47.22
CA THR A 362 -62.62 64.26 48.16
C THR A 362 -63.33 63.05 48.78
N LEU A 363 -63.35 63.06 50.12
CA LEU A 363 -64.33 62.58 51.11
C LEU A 363 -65.63 61.84 50.69
N ALA A 364 -65.98 60.83 51.53
CA ALA A 364 -67.28 60.64 52.23
C ALA A 364 -68.16 59.37 51.93
N VAL A 365 -68.63 58.77 53.05
CA VAL A 365 -69.98 58.19 53.31
C VAL A 365 -70.30 56.72 52.92
N ASP A 366 -70.34 55.90 53.99
CA ASP A 366 -71.38 54.97 54.46
C ASP A 366 -71.88 53.70 53.73
N THR A 367 -71.62 52.58 54.44
CA THR A 367 -72.53 51.49 54.87
C THR A 367 -73.53 50.80 53.90
N VAL A 368 -73.31 49.49 53.76
CA VAL A 368 -74.23 48.39 54.16
C VAL A 368 -75.75 48.65 54.06
N VAL A 369 -76.43 47.83 53.24
CA VAL A 369 -77.90 47.74 53.15
C VAL A 369 -78.39 46.36 53.63
N SER A 370 -79.32 46.35 54.60
CA SER A 370 -80.30 45.26 54.81
C SER A 370 -81.53 45.78 55.59
N VAL A 371 -82.72 45.65 55.00
CA VAL A 371 -84.02 46.24 55.43
C VAL A 371 -85.14 45.41 54.74
N PRO A 372 -86.43 45.32 55.18
CA PRO A 372 -87.10 45.75 56.43
C PRO A 372 -87.82 44.60 57.20
N PHE A 373 -88.48 44.94 58.32
CA PHE A 373 -89.75 44.33 58.73
C PHE A 373 -90.72 45.41 59.24
N GLU A 374 -92.03 45.22 59.10
CA GLU A 374 -93.05 46.28 59.26
C GLU A 374 -94.02 46.10 60.46
N LYS A 375 -95.03 47.00 60.56
CA LYS A 375 -95.73 47.43 61.78
C LYS A 375 -96.85 46.53 62.35
N ALA A 376 -97.27 46.89 63.57
CA ALA A 376 -98.32 46.27 64.40
C ALA A 376 -99.75 46.80 64.18
N THR A 377 -100.74 46.09 64.74
CA THR A 377 -102.09 46.57 65.11
C THR A 377 -102.54 45.97 66.47
N ASP A 378 -103.71 46.40 66.99
CA ASP A 378 -104.01 46.58 68.43
C ASP A 378 -105.28 45.85 68.95
N ARG A 379 -105.46 45.82 70.28
CA ARG A 379 -106.70 45.64 71.11
C ARG A 379 -107.14 44.26 71.63
N SER A 380 -107.06 44.11 72.97
CA SER A 380 -108.14 43.79 73.96
C SER A 380 -107.47 43.37 75.29
N ALA A 381 -107.78 43.83 76.51
CA ALA A 381 -109.00 44.21 77.24
C ALA A 381 -109.54 43.13 78.21
N ALA A 382 -109.36 43.40 79.53
CA ALA A 382 -110.20 43.04 80.68
C ALA A 382 -109.88 41.83 81.62
N LYS A 383 -110.25 42.06 82.91
CA LYS A 383 -110.39 41.17 84.10
C LYS A 383 -109.11 40.75 84.85
N GLN A 384 -108.91 41.18 86.10
CA GLN A 384 -109.58 40.77 87.38
C GLN A 384 -109.24 39.31 87.75
N ALA A 385 -108.33 39.06 88.71
CA ALA A 385 -108.48 39.18 90.17
C ALA A 385 -109.26 38.02 90.84
N GLN A 386 -108.59 37.20 91.66
CA GLN A 386 -109.12 36.73 92.96
C GLN A 386 -107.99 36.21 93.88
N MET A 387 -108.17 36.36 95.20
CA MET A 387 -107.27 35.90 96.27
C MET A 387 -107.48 34.41 96.61
N SER A 388 -106.57 33.79 97.39
CA SER A 388 -106.92 33.24 98.74
C SER A 388 -105.78 32.51 99.49
N ARG A 389 -105.49 32.97 100.72
CA ARG A 389 -105.13 32.16 101.92
C ARG A 389 -104.06 31.05 101.85
N GLN A 390 -102.79 31.42 101.65
CA GLN A 390 -101.73 31.03 102.63
C GLN A 390 -100.86 32.22 103.08
N THR A 391 -101.25 33.44 102.73
CA THR A 391 -100.52 34.71 102.96
C THR A 391 -100.62 35.25 104.40
N LYS A 392 -100.59 34.37 105.42
CA LYS A 392 -100.62 34.76 106.84
C LYS A 392 -99.62 34.06 107.77
N LEU A 393 -98.72 33.20 107.26
CA LEU A 393 -97.70 32.54 108.10
C LEU A 393 -96.23 32.79 107.68
N LEU A 394 -95.95 33.05 106.39
CA LEU A 394 -94.56 33.25 105.93
C LEU A 394 -93.98 34.66 106.19
N ILE A 395 -94.82 35.65 106.48
CA ILE A 395 -94.39 37.04 106.75
C ILE A 395 -93.58 37.15 108.07
N VAL A 396 -93.74 36.19 109.00
CA VAL A 396 -92.99 36.16 110.27
C VAL A 396 -91.66 35.40 110.13
N LEU A 397 -91.56 34.42 109.22
CA LEU A 397 -90.34 33.63 109.02
C LEU A 397 -89.35 34.29 108.04
N ALA A 398 -89.85 35.02 107.04
CA ALA A 398 -89.00 35.72 106.06
C ALA A 398 -88.14 36.85 106.68
N VAL A 399 -88.64 37.53 107.70
CA VAL A 399 -87.95 38.66 108.34
C VAL A 399 -86.71 38.22 109.14
N VAL A 400 -86.70 37.00 109.67
CA VAL A 400 -85.55 36.44 110.41
C VAL A 400 -84.48 35.88 109.46
N ILE A 401 -84.87 35.29 108.32
CA ILE A 401 -83.93 34.74 107.34
C ILE A 401 -83.24 35.85 106.53
N VAL A 402 -83.92 36.97 106.24
CA VAL A 402 -83.28 38.14 105.58
C VAL A 402 -82.20 38.78 106.48
N PHE A 403 -82.34 38.74 107.81
CA PHE A 403 -81.30 39.21 108.72
C PHE A 403 -80.05 38.30 108.75
N ALA A 404 -80.21 36.99 108.56
CA ALA A 404 -79.08 36.06 108.44
C ALA A 404 -78.31 36.20 107.11
N ALA A 405 -78.97 36.66 106.04
CA ALA A 405 -78.32 36.94 104.75
C ALA A 405 -77.46 38.22 104.77
N ALA A 406 -77.73 39.16 105.68
CA ALA A 406 -77.08 40.46 105.73
C ALA A 406 -75.63 40.46 106.28
N THR A 407 -75.27 39.49 107.14
CA THR A 407 -73.97 39.48 107.84
C THR A 407 -72.89 38.61 107.18
N THR A 408 -73.23 37.79 106.17
CA THR A 408 -72.25 36.96 105.44
C THR A 408 -72.32 37.08 103.91
N GLY A 409 -73.43 37.55 103.32
CA GLY A 409 -73.60 37.70 101.87
C GLY A 409 -73.18 39.06 101.30
N GLY A 410 -73.39 40.16 102.04
CA GLY A 410 -73.27 41.53 101.53
C GLY A 410 -71.89 41.91 101.00
N GLY A 411 -70.82 41.41 101.63
CA GLY A 411 -69.44 41.65 101.19
C GLY A 411 -69.15 41.13 99.78
N LYS A 412 -69.67 39.96 99.40
CA LYS A 412 -69.40 39.36 98.09
C LYS A 412 -70.16 40.05 96.94
N LEU A 413 -71.37 40.55 97.19
CA LEU A 413 -72.18 41.19 96.13
C LEU A 413 -71.64 42.59 95.77
N LEU A 414 -71.29 43.40 96.78
CA LEU A 414 -70.68 44.72 96.57
C LEU A 414 -69.28 44.61 95.96
N HIS A 415 -68.48 43.62 96.36
CA HIS A 415 -67.16 43.38 95.75
C HIS A 415 -67.29 42.97 94.27
N LYS A 416 -68.29 42.14 93.90
CA LYS A 416 -68.54 41.73 92.51
C LYS A 416 -69.02 42.89 91.61
N GLN A 417 -69.85 43.80 92.13
CA GLN A 417 -70.23 45.02 91.39
C GLN A 417 -69.07 46.02 91.23
N GLN A 418 -68.20 46.14 92.23
CA GLN A 418 -66.98 46.96 92.11
C GLN A 418 -65.94 46.35 91.16
N LEU A 419 -65.88 45.01 91.04
CA LEU A 419 -65.04 44.30 90.08
C LEU A 419 -65.44 44.65 88.63
N ASN A 420 -66.72 44.46 88.30
CA ASN A 420 -67.22 44.70 86.94
C ASN A 420 -66.96 46.15 86.49
N ARG A 421 -67.25 47.16 87.32
CA ARG A 421 -67.01 48.57 86.95
C ARG A 421 -65.54 48.92 86.62
N ARG A 422 -64.57 48.15 87.12
CA ARG A 422 -63.13 48.35 86.78
C ARG A 422 -62.78 47.66 85.47
N TYR A 423 -63.30 46.46 85.26
CA TYR A 423 -63.19 45.73 83.99
C TYR A 423 -63.89 46.48 82.84
N ASP A 424 -65.07 47.07 83.10
CA ASP A 424 -65.84 47.86 82.12
C ASP A 424 -65.05 49.12 81.70
N ARG A 425 -64.41 49.84 82.64
CA ARG A 425 -63.51 50.96 82.31
C ARG A 425 -62.30 50.53 81.49
N LEU A 426 -61.66 49.41 81.83
CA LEU A 426 -60.59 48.86 81.00
C LEU A 426 -61.10 48.56 79.57
N LEU A 427 -62.33 48.07 79.41
CA LEU A 427 -62.91 47.85 78.08
C LEU A 427 -63.19 49.16 77.33
N GLU A 428 -63.58 50.24 78.02
CA GLU A 428 -63.70 51.59 77.43
C GLU A 428 -62.33 52.12 76.98
N ASP A 429 -61.31 52.06 77.84
CA ASP A 429 -59.93 52.48 77.53
C ASP A 429 -59.34 51.69 76.34
N LEU A 430 -59.61 50.38 76.28
CA LEU A 430 -59.22 49.51 75.16
C LEU A 430 -60.02 49.76 73.87
N ALA A 431 -61.24 50.28 73.96
CA ALA A 431 -62.04 50.64 72.78
C ALA A 431 -61.58 51.96 72.15
N VAL A 432 -61.08 52.90 72.97
CA VAL A 432 -60.50 54.17 72.51
C VAL A 432 -59.08 53.98 71.96
N THR A 433 -58.30 53.08 72.57
CA THR A 433 -56.88 52.85 72.23
C THR A 433 -56.73 52.02 70.96
N LYS A 434 -56.50 52.66 69.80
CA LYS A 434 -56.34 51.95 68.51
C LYS A 434 -55.01 51.18 68.35
N GLN A 435 -53.96 51.54 69.09
CA GLN A 435 -52.65 50.87 68.99
C GLN A 435 -52.62 49.60 69.84
N LEU A 436 -52.30 48.46 69.22
CA LEU A 436 -52.30 47.15 69.87
C LEU A 436 -51.25 47.05 71.00
N ASP A 437 -50.07 47.68 70.86
CA ASP A 437 -49.05 47.75 71.93
C ASP A 437 -49.57 48.50 73.17
N ALA A 438 -50.28 49.61 72.96
CA ALA A 438 -50.88 50.37 74.06
C ALA A 438 -52.04 49.59 74.72
N GLN A 439 -52.82 48.82 73.94
CA GLN A 439 -53.80 47.88 74.49
C GLN A 439 -53.14 46.80 75.36
N ILE A 440 -51.99 46.25 74.93
CA ILE A 440 -51.19 45.29 75.72
C ILE A 440 -50.75 45.91 77.05
N VAL A 441 -50.19 47.12 77.04
CA VAL A 441 -49.74 47.81 78.26
C VAL A 441 -50.91 47.99 79.25
N LEU A 442 -52.07 48.44 78.79
CA LEU A 442 -53.27 48.61 79.62
C LEU A 442 -53.75 47.27 80.22
N ILE A 443 -53.80 46.20 79.43
CA ILE A 443 -54.18 44.86 79.92
C ILE A 443 -53.14 44.31 80.91
N MET A 444 -51.84 44.46 80.64
CA MET A 444 -50.77 44.00 81.54
C MET A 444 -50.75 44.78 82.84
N GLN A 445 -50.92 46.10 82.80
CA GLN A 445 -51.01 46.95 83.99
C GLN A 445 -52.23 46.56 84.85
N TYR A 446 -53.38 46.28 84.23
CA TYR A 446 -54.55 45.76 84.94
C TYR A 446 -54.29 44.39 85.58
N LEU A 447 -53.71 43.44 84.83
CA LEU A 447 -53.42 42.08 85.30
C LEU A 447 -52.35 42.02 86.40
N GLN A 448 -51.40 42.97 86.41
CA GLN A 448 -50.42 43.14 87.49
C GLN A 448 -51.06 43.77 88.73
N THR A 449 -51.89 44.79 88.55
CA THR A 449 -52.56 45.50 89.67
C THR A 449 -53.63 44.64 90.34
N TYR A 450 -54.27 43.73 89.60
CA TYR A 450 -55.35 42.86 90.08
C TYR A 450 -55.10 41.37 89.76
N PRO A 451 -54.17 40.69 90.47
CA PRO A 451 -53.75 39.33 90.12
C PRO A 451 -54.87 38.27 90.15
N ASN A 452 -55.88 38.47 90.99
CA ASN A 452 -56.95 37.50 91.30
C ASN A 452 -58.33 37.87 90.70
N ASP A 453 -58.37 38.71 89.64
CA ASP A 453 -59.63 39.10 88.98
C ASP A 453 -60.30 37.91 88.27
N SER A 454 -61.63 37.76 88.39
CA SER A 454 -62.39 36.69 87.73
C SER A 454 -62.37 36.75 86.20
N HIS A 455 -62.08 37.91 85.60
CA HIS A 455 -61.97 38.09 84.16
C HIS A 455 -60.58 37.78 83.62
N ARG A 456 -59.61 37.47 84.49
CA ARG A 456 -58.22 37.18 84.13
C ARG A 456 -58.06 36.21 82.94
N PRO A 457 -58.73 35.04 82.87
CA PRO A 457 -58.59 34.14 81.73
C PRO A 457 -59.08 34.72 80.39
N LYS A 458 -60.04 35.66 80.43
CA LYS A 458 -60.56 36.36 79.25
C LYS A 458 -59.61 37.49 78.81
N LEU A 459 -59.01 38.20 79.77
CA LEU A 459 -57.97 39.19 79.50
C LEU A 459 -56.67 38.54 79.01
N GLU A 460 -56.24 37.41 79.58
CA GLU A 460 -55.07 36.65 79.13
C GLU A 460 -55.29 36.06 77.72
N ARG A 461 -56.52 35.60 77.41
CA ARG A 461 -56.88 35.20 76.03
C ARG A 461 -56.78 36.39 75.07
N ARG A 462 -57.41 37.52 75.38
CA ARG A 462 -57.38 38.72 74.52
C ARG A 462 -55.94 39.25 74.38
N LEU A 463 -55.16 39.24 75.44
CA LEU A 463 -53.73 39.56 75.43
C LEU A 463 -52.97 38.68 74.45
N LYS A 464 -53.21 37.36 74.46
CA LYS A 464 -52.60 36.40 73.53
C LYS A 464 -53.06 36.62 72.08
N GLU A 465 -54.33 36.94 71.86
CA GLU A 465 -54.88 37.28 70.54
C GLU A 465 -54.25 38.57 69.99
N THR A 466 -54.18 39.63 70.80
CA THR A 466 -53.54 40.91 70.45
C THR A 466 -52.03 40.75 70.18
N HIS A 467 -51.29 39.97 70.97
CA HIS A 467 -49.88 39.67 70.68
C HIS A 467 -49.72 38.93 69.34
N ALA A 468 -50.59 37.96 69.04
CA ALA A 468 -50.54 37.21 67.79
C ALA A 468 -50.94 38.07 66.56
N GLU A 469 -51.75 39.11 66.76
CA GLU A 469 -52.09 40.10 65.73
C GLU A 469 -50.92 41.07 65.46
N ILE A 470 -50.22 41.54 66.49
CA ILE A 470 -48.98 42.31 66.31
C ILE A 470 -47.90 41.47 65.62
N GLU A 471 -47.68 40.23 66.06
CA GLU A 471 -46.72 39.30 65.44
C GLU A 471 -47.03 39.10 63.95
N LYS A 472 -48.32 38.97 63.58
CA LYS A 472 -48.74 38.89 62.18
C LYS A 472 -48.47 40.21 61.43
N ASN A 473 -48.83 41.35 61.99
CA ASN A 473 -48.65 42.65 61.33
C ASN A 473 -47.17 42.98 61.11
N ASP A 474 -46.31 42.66 62.08
CA ASP A 474 -44.86 42.77 61.96
C ASP A 474 -44.30 41.79 60.93
N TYR A 475 -44.85 40.57 60.83
CA TYR A 475 -44.47 39.60 59.80
C TYR A 475 -44.82 40.12 58.40
N ASP A 476 -46.08 40.49 58.18
CA ASP A 476 -46.57 41.01 56.90
C ASP A 476 -45.77 42.27 56.48
N LYS A 477 -45.44 43.14 57.44
CA LYS A 477 -44.55 44.29 57.24
C LYS A 477 -43.12 43.87 56.87
N THR A 478 -42.51 42.94 57.59
CA THR A 478 -41.13 42.45 57.33
C THR A 478 -41.02 41.86 55.93
N ILE A 479 -42.00 41.05 55.50
CA ILE A 479 -42.07 40.50 54.13
C ILE A 479 -42.23 41.62 53.09
N LEU A 480 -43.06 42.63 53.35
CA LEU A 480 -43.28 43.76 52.43
C LEU A 480 -42.04 44.65 52.30
N GLU A 481 -41.34 44.94 53.39
CA GLU A 481 -40.11 45.72 53.39
C GLU A 481 -38.98 44.96 52.66
N ALA A 482 -38.80 43.65 52.93
CA ALA A 482 -37.82 42.83 52.23
C ALA A 482 -38.09 42.74 50.71
N LYS A 483 -39.36 42.63 50.29
CA LYS A 483 -39.76 42.63 48.87
C LYS A 483 -39.55 43.97 48.15
N ARG A 484 -39.39 45.08 48.89
CA ARG A 484 -39.17 46.43 48.32
C ARG A 484 -37.69 46.80 48.22
N LEU A 485 -36.79 45.98 48.76
CA LEU A 485 -35.35 46.23 48.64
C LEU A 485 -34.90 46.02 47.18
N PRO A 486 -34.04 46.90 46.64
CA PRO A 486 -33.41 46.66 45.34
C PRO A 486 -32.47 45.44 45.45
N ILE A 487 -32.52 44.56 44.45
CA ILE A 487 -31.64 43.39 44.38
C ILE A 487 -30.27 43.85 43.87
N ASP A 488 -29.46 44.39 44.79
CA ASP A 488 -28.07 44.81 44.58
C ASP A 488 -27.09 43.98 45.43
N GLU A 489 -25.79 44.25 45.35
CA GLU A 489 -24.75 43.59 46.16
C GLU A 489 -25.03 43.65 47.69
N ARG A 490 -25.83 44.61 48.15
CA ARG A 490 -26.16 44.82 49.57
C ARG A 490 -27.53 44.21 49.93
N TYR A 491 -28.23 43.60 48.98
CA TYR A 491 -29.53 42.96 49.20
C TYR A 491 -29.44 41.86 50.25
N GLU A 492 -28.45 40.96 50.19
CA GLU A 492 -28.27 39.88 51.17
C GLU A 492 -28.17 40.45 52.60
N GLN A 493 -27.30 41.43 52.82
CA GLN A 493 -27.12 42.07 54.13
C GLN A 493 -28.40 42.76 54.62
N ARG A 494 -29.08 43.52 53.74
CA ARG A 494 -30.31 44.24 54.10
C ARG A 494 -31.46 43.28 54.40
N ALA A 495 -31.72 42.31 53.54
CA ALA A 495 -32.78 41.31 53.73
C ALA A 495 -32.52 40.45 54.99
N LEU A 496 -31.30 39.98 55.21
CA LEU A 496 -30.91 39.28 56.45
C LEU A 496 -31.14 40.14 57.70
N SER A 497 -30.86 41.44 57.65
CA SER A 497 -31.10 42.34 58.80
C SER A 497 -32.58 42.45 59.18
N LEU A 498 -33.49 42.51 58.20
CA LEU A 498 -34.95 42.54 58.43
C LEU A 498 -35.44 41.21 59.02
N TYR A 499 -35.05 40.09 58.41
CA TYR A 499 -35.48 38.76 58.87
C TYR A 499 -34.90 38.39 60.24
N THR A 500 -33.63 38.69 60.51
CA THR A 500 -33.02 38.43 61.82
C THR A 500 -33.56 39.37 62.90
N ALA A 501 -33.94 40.61 62.59
CA ALA A 501 -34.64 41.49 63.54
C ALA A 501 -36.00 40.91 63.97
N PHE A 502 -36.79 40.38 63.03
CA PHE A 502 -38.05 39.70 63.36
C PHE A 502 -37.82 38.45 64.23
N LEU A 503 -36.90 37.56 63.83
CA LEU A 503 -36.61 36.34 64.59
C LEU A 503 -36.06 36.64 66.00
N THR A 504 -35.31 37.73 66.16
CA THR A 504 -34.84 38.21 67.46
C THR A 504 -35.98 38.76 68.32
N LYS A 505 -36.93 39.48 67.72
CA LYS A 505 -38.13 40.01 68.40
C LYS A 505 -39.12 38.91 68.79
N TYR A 506 -39.25 37.85 67.97
CA TYR A 506 -40.19 36.74 68.17
C TYR A 506 -39.53 35.34 68.05
N PRO A 507 -38.66 34.92 69.00
CA PRO A 507 -37.90 33.66 68.89
C PRO A 507 -38.73 32.37 68.84
N LYS A 508 -40.01 32.43 69.22
CA LYS A 508 -40.97 31.31 69.21
C LYS A 508 -42.15 31.55 68.28
N SER A 509 -41.98 32.41 67.27
CA SER A 509 -43.00 32.72 66.27
C SER A 509 -43.43 31.47 65.49
N LYS A 510 -44.71 31.43 65.09
CA LYS A 510 -45.21 30.43 64.13
C LYS A 510 -44.72 30.70 62.69
N TYR A 511 -44.23 31.91 62.41
CA TYR A 511 -43.70 32.33 61.11
C TYR A 511 -42.20 32.03 60.95
N SER A 512 -41.49 31.61 62.01
CA SER A 512 -40.04 31.38 61.97
C SER A 512 -39.60 30.42 60.86
N GLN A 513 -40.39 29.39 60.55
CA GLN A 513 -40.09 28.48 59.43
C GLN A 513 -40.11 29.23 58.08
N GLN A 514 -41.16 30.00 57.80
CA GLN A 514 -41.34 30.75 56.55
C GLN A 514 -40.23 31.81 56.38
N ILE A 515 -39.78 32.42 57.47
CA ILE A 515 -38.65 33.37 57.45
C ILE A 515 -37.33 32.64 57.21
N ASN A 516 -37.08 31.48 57.84
CA ASN A 516 -35.86 30.70 57.58
C ASN A 516 -35.82 30.16 56.14
N GLU A 517 -36.96 29.77 55.58
CA GLU A 517 -37.11 29.43 54.15
C GLU A 517 -36.82 30.65 53.26
N ALA A 518 -37.33 31.83 53.60
CA ALA A 518 -37.04 33.07 52.88
C ALA A 518 -35.56 33.47 52.96
N ILE A 519 -34.91 33.32 54.13
CA ILE A 519 -33.47 33.52 54.33
C ILE A 519 -32.67 32.58 53.40
N GLY A 520 -32.99 31.28 53.38
CA GLY A 520 -32.35 30.32 52.49
C GLY A 520 -32.59 30.60 51.00
N GLY A 521 -33.67 31.32 50.66
CA GLY A 521 -33.98 31.73 49.29
C GLY A 521 -33.24 32.98 48.80
N ILE A 522 -32.62 33.79 49.67
CA ILE A 522 -32.02 35.10 49.32
C ILE A 522 -31.00 34.95 48.17
N ARG A 523 -30.03 34.04 48.30
CA ARG A 523 -28.97 33.86 47.29
C ARG A 523 -29.50 33.36 45.95
N LYS A 524 -30.61 32.61 45.94
CA LYS A 524 -31.25 32.11 44.72
C LYS A 524 -31.93 33.26 43.98
N LEU A 525 -32.67 34.11 44.70
CA LEU A 525 -33.28 35.33 44.14
C LEU A 525 -32.23 36.30 43.57
N MET A 526 -31.11 36.48 44.27
CA MET A 526 -29.98 37.27 43.75
C MET A 526 -29.37 36.63 42.50
N GLY A 527 -29.12 35.31 42.52
CA GLY A 527 -28.60 34.59 41.36
C GLY A 527 -29.46 34.81 40.11
N SER A 528 -30.79 34.66 40.19
CA SER A 528 -31.68 34.89 39.05
C SER A 528 -31.65 36.34 38.54
N ALA A 529 -31.54 37.34 39.43
CA ALA A 529 -31.46 38.75 39.04
C ALA A 529 -30.13 39.09 38.34
N PHE A 530 -29.00 38.75 38.97
CA PHE A 530 -27.66 38.97 38.41
C PHE A 530 -27.45 38.17 37.10
N PHE A 531 -28.19 37.07 36.88
CA PHE A 531 -28.16 36.33 35.61
C PHE A 531 -28.85 37.07 34.46
N GLU A 532 -29.92 37.81 34.70
CA GLU A 532 -30.52 38.66 33.64
C GLU A 532 -29.62 39.84 33.27
N ASP A 533 -28.89 40.41 34.24
CA ASP A 533 -27.85 41.41 33.96
C ASP A 533 -26.68 40.81 33.16
N LEU A 534 -26.28 39.57 33.49
CA LEU A 534 -25.22 38.84 32.78
C LEU A 534 -25.55 38.64 31.29
N LYS A 535 -26.82 38.34 30.95
CA LYS A 535 -27.29 38.23 29.56
C LYS A 535 -27.30 39.56 28.81
N GLN A 536 -27.45 40.68 29.52
CA GLN A 536 -27.50 42.03 28.94
C GLN A 536 -26.10 42.62 28.69
N SER A 537 -25.03 41.91 29.07
CA SER A 537 -23.66 42.34 28.81
C SER A 537 -23.39 42.46 27.29
N THR A 538 -22.82 43.59 26.87
CA THR A 538 -22.57 43.93 25.45
C THR A 538 -21.18 43.53 24.96
N THR A 539 -20.38 42.90 25.82
CA THR A 539 -18.99 42.53 25.54
C THR A 539 -18.90 41.43 24.49
N THR A 540 -18.24 41.73 23.37
CA THR A 540 -17.96 40.76 22.30
C THR A 540 -16.72 39.90 22.58
N ASP A 541 -15.83 40.33 23.47
CA ASP A 541 -14.63 39.57 23.82
C ASP A 541 -14.97 38.28 24.58
N SER A 542 -14.42 37.16 24.11
CA SER A 542 -14.68 35.84 24.68
C SER A 542 -14.00 35.60 26.03
N LEU A 543 -12.87 36.23 26.31
CA LEU A 543 -12.17 36.08 27.59
C LEU A 543 -12.86 36.90 28.71
N GLU A 544 -13.35 38.10 28.39
CA GLU A 544 -14.15 38.91 29.31
C GLU A 544 -15.50 38.26 29.60
N ARG A 545 -16.23 37.74 28.58
CA ARG A 545 -17.46 36.95 28.80
C ARG A 545 -17.21 35.75 29.71
N TYR A 546 -16.16 34.97 29.45
CA TYR A 546 -15.79 33.83 30.29
C TYR A 546 -15.52 34.23 31.76
N LYS A 547 -14.77 35.32 31.99
CA LYS A 547 -14.51 35.83 33.35
C LYS A 547 -15.81 36.17 34.08
N ALA A 548 -16.71 36.90 33.44
CA ALA A 548 -18.01 37.26 34.02
C ALA A 548 -18.85 36.02 34.38
N TYR A 549 -18.89 35.00 33.51
CA TYR A 549 -19.61 33.76 33.78
C TYR A 549 -19.01 32.97 34.96
N ARG A 550 -17.67 32.96 35.08
CA ARG A 550 -16.98 32.29 36.19
C ARG A 550 -17.15 33.04 37.51
N GLU A 551 -17.09 34.36 37.49
CA GLU A 551 -17.35 35.22 38.65
C GLU A 551 -18.79 35.02 39.18
N TYR A 552 -19.78 34.97 38.28
CA TYR A 552 -21.16 34.61 38.63
C TYR A 552 -21.26 33.24 39.33
N LEU A 553 -20.62 32.20 38.80
CA LEU A 553 -20.65 30.85 39.39
C LEU A 553 -19.96 30.77 40.76
N ILE A 554 -18.94 31.61 41.00
CA ILE A 554 -18.27 31.74 42.31
C ILE A 554 -19.17 32.47 43.31
N GLN A 555 -19.87 33.52 42.86
CA GLN A 555 -20.76 34.33 43.70
C GLN A 555 -22.06 33.60 44.06
N PHE A 556 -22.63 32.83 43.13
CA PHE A 556 -23.92 32.15 43.26
C PHE A 556 -23.83 30.63 42.97
N PRO A 557 -23.09 29.84 43.78
CA PRO A 557 -22.84 28.42 43.52
C PRO A 557 -24.10 27.53 43.54
N GLU A 558 -25.18 27.99 44.18
CA GLU A 558 -26.50 27.34 44.27
C GLU A 558 -27.59 28.02 43.41
N SER A 559 -27.20 28.82 42.42
CA SER A 559 -28.10 29.38 41.39
C SER A 559 -28.90 28.28 40.69
N ALA A 560 -30.16 28.57 40.33
CA ALA A 560 -30.99 27.65 39.53
C ALA A 560 -30.53 27.60 38.06
N GLU A 561 -29.86 28.66 37.61
CA GLU A 561 -29.36 28.92 36.27
C GLU A 561 -27.92 28.42 36.07
N ARG A 562 -27.31 27.86 37.12
CA ARG A 562 -25.93 27.31 37.14
C ARG A 562 -25.61 26.50 35.88
N GLN A 563 -26.44 25.52 35.53
CA GLN A 563 -26.22 24.65 34.36
C GLN A 563 -26.25 25.42 33.04
N VAL A 564 -27.04 26.50 32.96
CA VAL A 564 -27.09 27.37 31.79
C VAL A 564 -25.80 28.18 31.67
N VAL A 565 -25.28 28.72 32.77
CA VAL A 565 -24.01 29.46 32.79
C VAL A 565 -22.81 28.55 32.50
N GLU A 566 -22.81 27.31 33.03
CA GLU A 566 -21.83 26.27 32.66
C GLU A 566 -21.88 25.98 31.15
N GLN A 567 -23.07 25.87 30.55
CA GLN A 567 -23.20 25.71 29.09
C GLN A 567 -22.76 26.97 28.30
N MET A 568 -22.96 28.18 28.83
CA MET A 568 -22.47 29.41 28.21
C MET A 568 -20.93 29.49 28.23
N ILE A 569 -20.28 28.95 29.27
CA ILE A 569 -18.81 28.80 29.33
C ILE A 569 -18.32 27.86 28.23
N ILE A 570 -18.92 26.66 28.09
CA ILE A 570 -18.60 25.69 27.04
C ILE A 570 -18.73 26.32 25.64
N ASN A 571 -19.81 27.08 25.41
CA ASN A 571 -20.06 27.74 24.13
C ASN A 571 -18.97 28.81 23.83
N VAL A 572 -18.63 29.66 24.79
CA VAL A 572 -17.60 30.70 24.63
C VAL A 572 -16.19 30.11 24.46
N ALA A 573 -15.90 28.99 25.15
CA ALA A 573 -14.66 28.24 24.92
C ALA A 573 -14.59 27.68 23.49
N GLY A 574 -15.70 27.17 22.97
CA GLY A 574 -15.83 26.71 21.57
C GLY A 574 -15.68 27.83 20.55
N GLU A 575 -16.28 29.00 20.78
CA GLU A 575 -16.12 30.21 19.95
C GLU A 575 -14.66 30.68 19.91
N TYR A 576 -13.98 30.73 21.06
CA TYR A 576 -12.57 31.10 21.14
C TYR A 576 -11.69 30.06 20.40
N LEU A 577 -11.92 28.76 20.63
CA LEU A 577 -11.20 27.68 19.93
C LEU A 577 -11.32 27.80 18.41
N ALA A 578 -12.52 28.07 17.89
CA ALA A 578 -12.75 28.25 16.46
C ALA A 578 -11.99 29.47 15.90
N ALA A 579 -11.91 30.57 16.66
CA ALA A 579 -11.12 31.74 16.30
C ALA A 579 -9.62 31.43 16.23
N ILE A 580 -9.06 30.74 17.24
CA ILE A 580 -7.64 30.29 17.21
C ILE A 580 -7.41 29.38 16.01
N GLN A 581 -8.30 28.42 15.73
CA GLN A 581 -8.16 27.51 14.59
C GLN A 581 -8.10 28.26 13.26
N SER A 582 -8.99 29.24 13.04
CA SER A 582 -8.97 30.08 11.84
C SER A 582 -7.73 30.98 11.73
N HIS A 583 -7.18 31.45 12.86
CA HIS A 583 -5.92 32.19 12.86
C HIS A 583 -4.72 31.28 12.58
N ALA A 584 -4.71 30.06 13.14
CA ALA A 584 -3.66 29.06 12.95
C ALA A 584 -3.51 28.63 11.47
N GLU A 585 -4.58 28.66 10.67
CA GLU A 585 -4.51 28.44 9.21
C GLU A 585 -3.72 29.55 8.49
N LYS A 586 -3.81 30.81 8.95
CA LYS A 586 -3.04 31.93 8.41
C LYS A 586 -1.57 31.85 8.83
N CYS A 587 -1.32 31.57 10.12
CA CYS A 587 0.01 31.28 10.65
C CYS A 587 0.71 30.13 9.88
N ASP A 588 -0.04 29.07 9.56
CA ASP A 588 0.42 27.95 8.73
C ASP A 588 0.75 28.37 7.28
N ALA A 589 0.02 29.32 6.70
CA ALA A 589 0.28 29.84 5.34
C ALA A 589 1.43 30.85 5.27
N GLU A 590 1.71 31.58 6.35
CA GLU A 590 2.82 32.53 6.46
C GLU A 590 4.14 31.93 7.00
N GLU A 591 4.13 30.66 7.42
CA GLU A 591 5.21 29.98 8.16
C GLU A 591 5.66 30.76 9.42
N LYS A 592 4.71 31.41 10.12
CA LYS A 592 4.94 32.17 11.36
C LYS A 592 3.94 31.73 12.42
N TRP A 593 4.43 31.20 13.54
CA TRP A 593 3.56 30.58 14.55
C TRP A 593 3.59 31.25 15.92
N ASP A 594 4.48 32.21 16.16
CA ASP A 594 4.68 32.82 17.49
C ASP A 594 3.40 33.42 18.08
N ASP A 595 2.70 34.28 17.33
CA ASP A 595 1.47 34.94 17.80
C ASP A 595 0.33 33.92 18.02
N CYS A 596 0.18 32.94 17.12
CA CYS A 596 -0.80 31.86 17.26
C CYS A 596 -0.50 30.93 18.46
N ILE A 597 0.77 30.65 18.77
CA ILE A 597 1.17 29.90 19.98
C ILE A 597 0.85 30.72 21.24
N ALA A 598 1.09 32.04 21.22
CA ALA A 598 0.74 32.94 22.31
C ALA A 598 -0.79 33.12 22.49
N GLU A 599 -1.61 32.88 21.46
CA GLU A 599 -3.07 32.77 21.58
C GLU A 599 -3.50 31.46 22.24
N CYS A 600 -2.90 30.33 21.84
CA CYS A 600 -3.10 29.05 22.54
C CYS A 600 -2.72 29.15 24.02
N ASP A 601 -1.57 29.74 24.35
CA ASP A 601 -1.12 29.93 25.74
C ASP A 601 -2.08 30.80 26.55
N ARG A 602 -2.60 31.88 25.96
CA ARG A 602 -3.65 32.72 26.59
C ARG A 602 -4.91 31.91 26.88
N PHE A 603 -5.41 31.12 25.94
CA PHE A 603 -6.57 30.26 26.15
C PHE A 603 -6.33 29.24 27.28
N LEU A 604 -5.21 28.52 27.23
CA LEU A 604 -4.85 27.49 28.22
C LEU A 604 -4.69 28.07 29.64
N SER A 605 -4.24 29.32 29.75
CA SER A 605 -4.14 30.03 31.04
C SER A 605 -5.50 30.46 31.62
N ALA A 606 -6.53 30.59 30.78
CA ALA A 606 -7.85 31.10 31.16
C ALA A 606 -8.88 29.98 31.40
N PHE A 607 -9.00 29.05 30.45
CA PHE A 607 -10.04 28.02 30.42
C PHE A 607 -9.61 26.73 31.13
N THR A 608 -9.03 26.83 32.33
CA THR A 608 -8.42 25.70 33.06
C THR A 608 -9.34 24.51 33.31
N ASP A 609 -10.64 24.73 33.44
CA ASP A 609 -11.63 23.73 33.86
C ASP A 609 -12.36 23.09 32.66
N GLU A 610 -12.15 23.59 31.44
CA GLU A 610 -12.82 23.12 30.21
C GLU A 610 -11.99 22.03 29.51
N GLU A 611 -11.84 20.87 30.17
CA GLU A 611 -10.95 19.76 29.77
C GLU A 611 -11.00 19.45 28.25
N ALA A 612 -12.19 19.31 27.69
CA ALA A 612 -12.40 18.94 26.28
C ALA A 612 -11.98 20.02 25.27
N SER A 613 -11.89 21.29 25.69
CA SER A 613 -11.38 22.40 24.87
C SER A 613 -9.88 22.60 25.11
N VAL A 614 -9.43 22.46 26.35
CA VAL A 614 -8.01 22.47 26.77
C VAL A 614 -7.21 21.40 26.03
N GLU A 615 -7.72 20.17 25.92
CA GLU A 615 -7.07 19.08 25.19
C GLU A 615 -6.85 19.46 23.71
N LYS A 616 -7.87 20.02 23.06
CA LYS A 616 -7.81 20.46 21.65
C LYS A 616 -6.83 21.60 21.44
N VAL A 617 -6.79 22.58 22.34
CA VAL A 617 -5.83 23.70 22.25
C VAL A 617 -4.41 23.24 22.56
N ASN A 618 -4.20 22.32 23.51
CA ASN A 618 -2.89 21.70 23.75
C ASN A 618 -2.38 20.95 22.51
N ALA A 619 -3.22 20.13 21.87
CA ALA A 619 -2.87 19.42 20.63
C ALA A 619 -2.56 20.40 19.48
N LEU A 620 -3.35 21.47 19.34
CA LEU A 620 -3.10 22.53 18.35
C LEU A 620 -1.77 23.25 18.62
N ARG A 621 -1.52 23.68 19.86
CA ARG A 621 -0.28 24.33 20.30
C ARG A 621 0.94 23.46 20.02
N GLY A 622 0.88 22.16 20.36
CA GLY A 622 1.94 21.19 20.08
C GLY A 622 2.25 21.09 18.59
N ARG A 623 1.22 20.97 17.74
CA ARG A 623 1.35 20.96 16.27
C ARG A 623 2.02 22.23 15.72
N LEU A 624 1.66 23.42 16.24
CA LEU A 624 2.25 24.69 15.79
C LEU A 624 3.71 24.82 16.26
N GLN A 625 4.02 24.40 17.49
CA GLN A 625 5.38 24.38 18.02
C GLN A 625 6.28 23.42 17.24
N ASP A 626 5.82 22.20 16.94
CA ASP A 626 6.56 21.22 16.12
C ASP A 626 6.90 21.77 14.73
N LYS A 627 5.97 22.51 14.10
CA LYS A 627 6.20 23.16 12.79
C LYS A 627 7.27 24.25 12.88
N LYS A 628 7.20 25.10 13.91
CA LYS A 628 8.21 26.12 14.19
C LYS A 628 9.59 25.49 14.42
N ASP A 629 9.66 24.44 15.22
CA ASP A 629 10.90 23.73 15.51
C ASP A 629 11.45 23.06 14.23
N PHE A 630 10.58 22.48 13.39
CA PHE A 630 11.00 21.93 12.09
C PHE A 630 11.53 23.00 11.11
N LEU A 631 10.98 24.22 11.11
CA LEU A 631 11.54 25.33 10.34
C LEU A 631 12.94 25.72 10.85
N ALA A 632 13.15 25.74 12.17
CA ALA A 632 14.48 25.97 12.76
C ALA A 632 15.49 24.86 12.37
N LEU A 633 15.09 23.58 12.41
CA LEU A 633 15.93 22.45 11.96
C LEU A 633 16.31 22.56 10.48
N LYS A 634 15.40 23.06 9.62
CA LYS A 634 15.73 23.34 8.21
C LYS A 634 16.84 24.38 8.08
N ALA A 635 16.78 25.45 8.86
CA ALA A 635 17.82 26.49 8.87
C ALA A 635 19.16 25.96 9.44
N GLU A 636 19.12 25.18 10.52
CA GLU A 636 20.31 24.57 11.12
C GLU A 636 21.00 23.59 10.15
N ALA A 637 20.22 22.69 9.53
CA ALA A 637 20.75 21.76 8.52
C ALA A 637 21.31 22.47 7.27
N ALA A 638 20.80 23.65 6.93
CA ALA A 638 21.34 24.46 5.83
C ALA A 638 22.72 25.06 6.15
N ASN A 639 23.03 25.34 7.42
CA ASN A 639 24.36 25.83 7.83
C ASN A 639 25.48 24.80 7.63
N VAL A 640 25.13 23.52 7.45
CA VAL A 640 26.05 22.40 7.19
C VAL A 640 25.83 21.75 5.82
N ALA A 641 25.32 22.51 4.84
CA ALA A 641 24.85 22.00 3.54
C ALA A 641 25.87 21.13 2.75
N ASP A 642 27.18 21.40 2.85
CA ASP A 642 28.22 20.61 2.16
C ASP A 642 28.46 19.22 2.80
N ASP A 643 27.95 19.01 4.02
CA ASP A 643 28.08 17.80 4.82
C ASP A 643 26.69 17.20 5.11
N PHE A 644 26.18 16.47 4.11
CA PHE A 644 24.90 15.76 4.20
C PHE A 644 24.78 14.84 5.43
N ALA A 645 25.89 14.31 5.95
CA ALA A 645 25.88 13.46 7.13
C ALA A 645 25.59 14.27 8.41
N LYS A 646 26.19 15.46 8.55
CA LYS A 646 25.82 16.42 9.61
C LYS A 646 24.40 16.94 9.44
N ALA A 647 24.00 17.33 8.23
CA ALA A 647 22.64 17.79 7.94
C ALA A 647 21.60 16.72 8.31
N ARG A 648 21.85 15.45 8.00
CA ARG A 648 20.98 14.33 8.41
C ARG A 648 20.94 14.14 9.92
N LYS A 649 22.08 14.35 10.60
CA LYS A 649 22.21 14.18 12.05
C LYS A 649 21.30 15.15 12.83
N VAL A 650 21.21 16.41 12.41
CA VAL A 650 20.30 17.42 12.98
C VAL A 650 18.86 16.88 13.09
N TYR A 651 18.36 16.30 11.99
CA TYR A 651 17.01 15.72 11.96
C TYR A 651 16.88 14.41 12.76
N SER A 652 17.88 13.53 12.74
CA SER A 652 17.81 12.25 13.46
C SER A 652 17.91 12.43 14.98
N ASP A 653 18.70 13.40 15.44
CA ASP A 653 18.83 13.72 16.86
C ASP A 653 17.51 14.32 17.38
N TYR A 654 16.88 15.23 16.62
CA TYR A 654 15.56 15.74 16.98
C TYR A 654 14.47 14.66 17.07
N LEU A 655 14.39 13.72 16.10
CA LEU A 655 13.43 12.61 16.16
C LEU A 655 13.68 11.63 17.31
N LYS A 656 14.93 11.53 17.79
CA LYS A 656 15.29 10.70 18.94
C LYS A 656 14.80 11.35 20.25
N ASP A 657 14.98 12.67 20.37
CA ASP A 657 14.59 13.42 21.56
C ASP A 657 13.08 13.73 21.59
N ARG A 658 12.41 13.76 20.42
CA ARG A 658 10.96 13.96 20.26
C ARG A 658 10.34 12.93 19.30
N PRO A 659 10.13 11.69 19.73
CA PRO A 659 9.62 10.61 18.87
C PRO A 659 8.17 10.80 18.41
N ASP A 660 7.38 11.59 19.14
CA ASP A 660 5.94 11.78 18.93
C ASP A 660 5.58 13.11 18.24
N THR A 661 6.58 13.81 17.71
CA THR A 661 6.41 15.08 16.98
C THR A 661 5.47 14.92 15.78
N THR A 662 4.57 15.89 15.59
CA THR A 662 3.63 15.92 14.45
C THR A 662 4.33 16.09 13.09
N GLN A 663 5.61 16.50 13.05
CA GLN A 663 6.39 16.65 11.82
C GLN A 663 7.18 15.39 11.43
N LYS A 664 7.00 14.26 12.13
CA LYS A 664 7.78 13.02 11.97
C LYS A 664 7.92 12.52 10.53
N GLU A 665 6.82 12.50 9.77
CA GLU A 665 6.82 12.05 8.37
C GLU A 665 7.63 12.98 7.46
N GLU A 666 7.51 14.29 7.65
CA GLU A 666 8.19 15.29 6.83
C GLU A 666 9.69 15.37 7.14
N ILE A 667 10.06 15.18 8.41
CA ILE A 667 11.45 15.01 8.84
C ILE A 667 12.03 13.71 8.25
N ALA A 668 11.28 12.61 8.25
CA ALA A 668 11.71 11.35 7.63
C ALA A 668 11.95 11.50 6.12
N LYS A 669 11.05 12.15 5.38
CA LYS A 669 11.26 12.49 3.95
C LYS A 669 12.54 13.30 3.73
N ARG A 670 12.87 14.24 4.63
CA ARG A 670 14.09 15.04 4.53
C ARG A 670 15.35 14.21 4.81
N ILE A 671 15.30 13.29 5.78
CA ILE A 671 16.35 12.30 6.04
C ILE A 671 16.58 11.40 4.80
N ASP A 672 15.51 10.92 4.17
CA ASP A 672 15.59 10.08 2.96
C ASP A 672 16.15 10.83 1.74
N ALA A 673 15.80 12.10 1.57
CA ALA A 673 16.40 12.96 0.56
C ALA A 673 17.92 13.10 0.77
N LEU A 674 18.36 13.38 2.00
CA LEU A 674 19.77 13.48 2.35
C LEU A 674 20.50 12.13 2.18
N ASN A 675 19.88 11.00 2.54
CA ASN A 675 20.44 9.67 2.30
C ASN A 675 20.64 9.39 0.80
N LYS A 676 19.71 9.81 -0.07
CA LYS A 676 19.85 9.72 -1.54
C LYS A 676 20.99 10.61 -2.05
N GLU A 677 21.12 11.83 -1.55
CA GLU A 677 22.24 12.74 -1.88
C GLU A 677 23.60 12.15 -1.44
N MET A 678 23.68 11.56 -0.25
CA MET A 678 24.85 10.83 0.25
C MET A 678 25.20 9.63 -0.65
N ALA A 679 24.22 8.81 -1.03
CA ALA A 679 24.43 7.65 -1.89
C ALA A 679 24.92 8.05 -3.29
N LEU A 680 24.36 9.12 -3.87
CA LEU A 680 24.81 9.69 -5.15
C LEU A 680 26.27 10.18 -5.07
N LYS A 681 26.64 10.85 -3.97
CA LYS A 681 28.02 11.31 -3.72
C LYS A 681 28.99 10.13 -3.61
N ALA A 682 28.69 9.14 -2.77
CA ALA A 682 29.52 7.96 -2.58
C ALA A 682 29.66 7.13 -3.86
N GLY A 683 28.58 6.97 -4.64
CA GLY A 683 28.60 6.29 -5.93
C GLY A 683 29.47 7.03 -6.97
N TRP A 684 29.42 8.36 -6.99
CA TRP A 684 30.31 9.17 -7.81
C TRP A 684 31.77 9.05 -7.35
N GLU A 685 32.07 9.15 -6.06
CA GLU A 685 33.43 9.05 -5.52
C GLU A 685 34.07 7.67 -5.82
N LYS A 686 33.27 6.59 -5.75
CA LYS A 686 33.68 5.23 -6.18
C LYS A 686 33.97 5.16 -7.69
N THR A 687 33.10 5.75 -8.52
CA THR A 687 33.29 5.78 -9.98
C THR A 687 34.52 6.62 -10.37
N LEU A 688 34.70 7.78 -9.74
CA LEU A 688 35.82 8.69 -9.95
C LEU A 688 37.15 8.05 -9.57
N SER A 689 37.25 7.42 -8.39
CA SER A 689 38.47 6.76 -7.94
C SER A 689 38.87 5.61 -8.85
N TYR A 690 37.92 4.78 -9.29
CA TYR A 690 38.18 3.71 -10.26
C TYR A 690 38.58 4.24 -11.64
N ALA A 691 37.81 5.17 -12.22
CA ALA A 691 38.05 5.69 -13.57
C ALA A 691 39.34 6.53 -13.69
N ALA A 692 39.74 7.20 -12.59
CA ALA A 692 40.98 7.97 -12.52
C ALA A 692 42.24 7.10 -12.30
N ASN A 693 42.10 5.90 -11.74
CA ASN A 693 43.23 5.00 -11.49
C ASN A 693 43.76 4.38 -12.79
N ARG A 694 45.01 4.70 -13.15
CA ARG A 694 45.67 4.21 -14.38
C ARG A 694 46.10 2.74 -14.33
N GLU A 695 46.11 2.10 -13.17
CA GLU A 695 46.38 0.66 -13.03
C GLU A 695 45.23 -0.20 -13.61
N HIS A 696 44.03 0.37 -13.75
CA HIS A 696 42.92 -0.30 -14.43
C HIS A 696 42.97 -0.04 -15.94
N ASP A 697 42.55 -1.03 -16.74
CA ASP A 697 42.55 -0.90 -18.19
C ASP A 697 41.55 0.17 -18.64
N ILE A 698 41.89 0.86 -19.74
CA ILE A 698 41.12 1.99 -20.24
C ILE A 698 39.70 1.61 -20.66
N PHE A 699 39.45 0.37 -21.10
CA PHE A 699 38.10 -0.06 -21.50
C PHE A 699 37.20 -0.22 -20.28
N SER A 700 37.68 -0.86 -19.20
CA SER A 700 36.92 -1.00 -17.96
C SER A 700 36.65 0.35 -17.28
N ARG A 701 37.65 1.25 -17.25
CA ARG A 701 37.50 2.63 -16.72
C ARG A 701 36.46 3.44 -17.48
N VAL A 702 36.49 3.36 -18.81
CA VAL A 702 35.52 4.00 -19.70
C VAL A 702 34.13 3.39 -19.54
N GLN A 703 34.02 2.06 -19.52
CA GLN A 703 32.73 1.35 -19.40
C GLN A 703 32.01 1.70 -18.09
N LEU A 704 32.73 1.75 -16.96
CA LEU A 704 32.14 2.15 -15.68
C LEU A 704 31.66 3.62 -15.70
N LEU A 705 32.43 4.50 -16.33
CA LEU A 705 32.09 5.92 -16.41
C LEU A 705 30.92 6.20 -17.37
N ASP A 706 30.85 5.48 -18.50
CA ASP A 706 29.72 5.53 -19.44
C ASP A 706 28.46 4.94 -18.78
N ALA A 707 28.56 3.81 -18.08
CA ALA A 707 27.44 3.26 -17.31
C ALA A 707 26.94 4.21 -16.19
N TYR A 708 27.85 4.95 -15.55
CA TYR A 708 27.48 6.01 -14.59
C TYR A 708 26.74 7.16 -15.29
N LEU A 709 27.20 7.58 -16.48
CA LEU A 709 26.56 8.63 -17.27
C LEU A 709 25.17 8.24 -17.80
N ASP A 710 24.99 6.99 -18.22
CA ASP A 710 23.71 6.45 -18.69
C ASP A 710 22.69 6.36 -17.55
N THR A 711 23.12 5.91 -16.36
CA THR A 711 22.26 5.81 -15.16
C THR A 711 21.97 7.18 -14.52
N HIS A 712 22.88 8.15 -14.64
CA HIS A 712 22.79 9.47 -14.01
C HIS A 712 22.81 10.62 -15.03
N GLY A 713 22.08 10.48 -16.14
CA GLY A 713 22.10 11.41 -17.28
C GLY A 713 21.80 12.88 -16.94
N THR A 714 21.05 13.12 -15.85
CA THR A 714 20.80 14.45 -15.25
C THR A 714 21.01 14.41 -13.73
N GLY A 715 22.19 14.86 -13.27
CA GLY A 715 22.53 14.96 -11.86
C GLY A 715 23.71 15.91 -11.59
N PRO A 716 24.06 16.17 -10.32
CA PRO A 716 25.14 17.09 -9.96
C PRO A 716 26.51 16.62 -10.50
N TYR A 717 26.75 15.32 -10.53
CA TYR A 717 28.02 14.71 -10.93
C TYR A 717 28.15 14.43 -12.44
N THR A 718 27.08 14.57 -13.23
CA THR A 718 27.13 14.27 -14.67
C THR A 718 28.07 15.21 -15.45
N LYS A 719 28.19 16.48 -15.02
CA LYS A 719 29.16 17.45 -15.59
C LYS A 719 30.62 17.04 -15.29
N PRO A 720 31.02 16.77 -14.03
CA PRO A 720 32.29 16.13 -13.70
C PRO A 720 32.57 14.83 -14.47
N ALA A 721 31.59 13.93 -14.54
CA ALA A 721 31.72 12.64 -15.22
C ALA A 721 32.01 12.80 -16.73
N ARG A 722 31.28 13.66 -17.44
CA ARG A 722 31.56 13.98 -18.85
C ARG A 722 32.98 14.56 -19.02
N ARG A 723 33.38 15.53 -18.19
CA ARG A 723 34.74 16.10 -18.23
C ARG A 723 35.85 15.08 -17.97
N LEU A 724 35.60 14.04 -17.18
CA LEU A 724 36.53 12.94 -17.01
C LEU A 724 36.54 12.04 -18.25
N ARG A 725 35.38 11.77 -18.83
CA ARG A 725 35.23 10.94 -20.04
C ARG A 725 35.96 11.54 -21.25
N ASP A 726 35.80 12.84 -21.47
CA ASP A 726 36.49 13.61 -22.52
C ASP A 726 38.02 13.53 -22.36
N LYS A 727 38.53 13.47 -21.12
CA LYS A 727 39.98 13.31 -20.84
C LYS A 727 40.49 11.89 -21.12
N LEU A 728 39.62 10.89 -21.13
CA LEU A 728 39.96 9.48 -21.39
C LEU A 728 39.90 9.11 -22.88
N ASP A 729 39.20 9.89 -23.71
CA ASP A 729 39.05 9.60 -25.14
C ASP A 729 40.38 9.40 -25.89
N PRO A 730 41.43 10.25 -25.75
CA PRO A 730 42.69 10.03 -26.44
C PRO A 730 43.40 8.72 -26.03
N GLU A 731 43.25 8.31 -24.77
CA GLU A 731 43.80 7.05 -24.23
C GLU A 731 43.04 5.85 -24.82
N LEU A 732 41.71 5.95 -24.89
CA LEU A 732 40.82 4.93 -25.46
C LEU A 732 41.04 4.76 -26.97
N GLU A 733 41.15 5.85 -27.73
CA GLU A 733 41.43 5.82 -29.17
C GLU A 733 42.76 5.11 -29.45
N GLN A 734 43.80 5.41 -28.67
CA GLN A 734 45.11 4.78 -28.83
C GLN A 734 45.04 3.26 -28.54
N ALA A 735 44.37 2.86 -27.46
CA ALA A 735 44.17 1.43 -27.15
C ALA A 735 43.36 0.70 -28.24
N LEU A 736 42.34 1.34 -28.81
CA LEU A 736 41.58 0.82 -29.95
C LEU A 736 42.44 0.66 -31.22
N ARG A 737 43.38 1.57 -31.48
CA ARG A 737 44.33 1.48 -32.60
C ARG A 737 45.29 0.30 -32.43
N VAL A 738 45.86 0.12 -31.23
CA VAL A 738 46.73 -1.03 -30.92
C VAL A 738 45.97 -2.35 -31.09
N LYS A 739 44.77 -2.49 -30.49
CA LYS A 739 43.93 -3.70 -30.58
C LYS A 739 43.55 -4.05 -32.03
N LYS A 740 43.30 -3.05 -32.88
CA LYS A 740 43.07 -3.24 -34.33
C LYS A 740 44.34 -3.72 -35.06
N ALA A 741 45.51 -3.15 -34.76
CA ALA A 741 46.78 -3.54 -35.37
C ALA A 741 47.17 -4.99 -35.03
N GLU A 742 47.06 -5.38 -33.75
CA GLU A 742 47.29 -6.77 -33.32
C GLU A 742 46.34 -7.76 -33.99
N ALA A 743 45.05 -7.40 -34.13
CA ALA A 743 44.07 -8.25 -34.80
C ALA A 743 44.40 -8.44 -36.29
N ALA A 744 44.92 -7.40 -36.96
CA ALA A 744 45.41 -7.49 -38.33
C ALA A 744 46.64 -8.41 -38.45
N GLN A 745 47.64 -8.23 -37.57
CA GLN A 745 48.83 -9.09 -37.52
C GLN A 745 48.47 -10.57 -37.27
N ARG A 746 47.57 -10.84 -36.30
CA ARG A 746 47.08 -12.20 -36.00
C ARG A 746 46.39 -12.84 -37.22
N ARG A 747 45.57 -12.09 -37.96
CA ARG A 747 44.93 -12.55 -39.21
C ARG A 747 45.95 -12.85 -40.31
N GLU A 748 46.97 -12.02 -40.46
CA GLU A 748 48.04 -12.25 -41.45
C GLU A 748 48.85 -13.51 -41.12
N MET A 749 49.25 -13.68 -39.86
CA MET A 749 49.97 -14.87 -39.40
C MET A 749 49.16 -16.15 -39.62
N ALA A 750 47.85 -16.13 -39.29
CA ALA A 750 46.95 -17.26 -39.55
C ALA A 750 46.84 -17.58 -41.06
N ARG A 751 46.79 -16.56 -41.93
CA ARG A 751 46.79 -16.76 -43.40
C ARG A 751 48.09 -17.42 -43.87
N ARG A 752 49.25 -16.90 -43.44
CA ARG A 752 50.58 -17.46 -43.78
C ARG A 752 50.70 -18.92 -43.34
N GLN A 753 50.21 -19.25 -42.14
CA GLN A 753 50.18 -20.62 -41.62
C GLN A 753 49.24 -21.53 -42.43
N ALA A 754 48.04 -21.05 -42.80
CA ALA A 754 47.09 -21.83 -43.60
C ALA A 754 47.63 -22.14 -45.02
N ASP A 755 48.30 -21.18 -45.66
CA ASP A 755 48.93 -21.36 -46.97
C ASP A 755 50.12 -22.34 -46.90
N ALA A 756 50.94 -22.26 -45.84
CA ALA A 756 52.02 -23.22 -45.58
C ALA A 756 51.48 -24.64 -45.33
N ALA A 757 50.44 -24.79 -44.51
CA ALA A 757 49.78 -26.06 -44.24
C ALA A 757 49.16 -26.69 -45.50
N ARG A 758 48.58 -25.87 -46.39
CA ARG A 758 48.07 -26.32 -47.70
C ARG A 758 49.19 -26.91 -48.57
N ARG A 759 50.34 -26.22 -48.66
CA ARG A 759 51.52 -26.71 -49.42
C ARG A 759 52.04 -28.02 -48.83
N ALA A 760 52.19 -28.11 -47.51
CA ALA A 760 52.67 -29.31 -46.84
C ALA A 760 51.75 -30.53 -47.10
N ARG A 761 50.42 -30.36 -47.02
CA ARG A 761 49.45 -31.42 -47.34
C ARG A 761 49.56 -31.90 -48.80
N GLU A 762 49.76 -30.99 -49.74
CA GLU A 762 49.91 -31.33 -51.16
C GLU A 762 51.22 -32.10 -51.42
N THR A 763 52.33 -31.68 -50.81
CA THR A 763 53.60 -32.42 -50.85
C THR A 763 53.44 -33.82 -50.26
N GLN A 764 52.76 -33.94 -49.11
CA GLN A 764 52.48 -35.24 -48.48
C GLN A 764 51.62 -36.14 -49.37
N ARG A 765 50.59 -35.59 -50.03
CA ARG A 765 49.75 -36.31 -51.01
C ARG A 765 50.58 -36.86 -52.17
N VAL A 766 51.40 -36.02 -52.80
CA VAL A 766 52.25 -36.44 -53.93
C VAL A 766 53.28 -37.49 -53.52
N ASN A 767 53.91 -37.34 -52.34
CA ASN A 767 54.87 -38.32 -51.84
C ASN A 767 54.20 -39.66 -51.50
N GLY A 768 53.00 -39.65 -50.90
CA GLY A 768 52.21 -40.87 -50.65
C GLY A 768 51.85 -41.60 -51.95
N LEU A 769 51.40 -40.87 -52.98
CA LEU A 769 51.14 -41.45 -54.31
C LEU A 769 52.41 -42.02 -54.94
N ARG A 770 53.56 -41.33 -54.84
CA ARG A 770 54.85 -41.84 -55.34
C ARG A 770 55.21 -43.17 -54.67
N ALA A 771 55.10 -43.26 -53.34
CA ALA A 771 55.36 -44.50 -52.61
C ALA A 771 54.41 -45.63 -53.03
N GLN A 772 53.11 -45.35 -53.15
CA GLN A 772 52.10 -46.33 -53.57
C GLN A 772 52.38 -46.90 -54.97
N VAL A 773 52.76 -46.06 -55.94
CA VAL A 773 53.06 -46.53 -57.30
C VAL A 773 54.43 -47.21 -57.36
N ALA A 774 55.43 -46.72 -56.63
CA ALA A 774 56.75 -47.36 -56.55
C ALA A 774 56.66 -48.81 -56.04
N GLU A 775 55.77 -49.10 -55.09
CA GLU A 775 55.54 -50.44 -54.58
C GLU A 775 55.09 -51.43 -55.67
N GLN A 776 54.24 -50.97 -56.60
CA GLN A 776 53.73 -51.79 -57.72
C GLN A 776 54.85 -52.20 -58.71
N PHE A 777 56.03 -51.57 -58.63
CA PHE A 777 57.21 -51.94 -59.43
C PHE A 777 58.11 -52.98 -58.78
N ARG A 778 57.93 -53.35 -57.50
CA ARG A 778 58.75 -54.38 -56.83
C ARG A 778 58.86 -55.70 -57.59
N PRO A 779 57.79 -56.28 -58.18
CA PRO A 779 57.91 -57.51 -58.98
C PRO A 779 58.47 -57.28 -60.40
N LEU A 780 58.74 -56.03 -60.80
CA LEU A 780 59.08 -55.64 -62.18
C LEU A 780 60.53 -55.14 -62.35
N THR A 781 61.36 -55.28 -61.30
CA THR A 781 62.72 -54.72 -61.19
C THR A 781 63.69 -55.17 -62.28
N ASN A 782 63.48 -56.36 -62.86
CA ASN A 782 64.25 -56.87 -64.00
C ASN A 782 64.19 -55.96 -65.24
N ARG A 783 63.08 -55.22 -65.42
CA ARG A 783 62.88 -54.30 -66.55
C ARG A 783 62.86 -52.83 -66.11
N PHE A 784 62.11 -52.51 -65.06
CA PHE A 784 61.87 -51.13 -64.65
C PHE A 784 62.62 -50.81 -63.36
N THR A 785 63.37 -49.71 -63.34
CA THR A 785 64.08 -49.22 -62.15
C THR A 785 63.47 -47.90 -61.72
N VAL A 786 62.73 -47.90 -60.61
CA VAL A 786 62.15 -46.69 -60.00
C VAL A 786 63.24 -45.93 -59.25
N ARG A 787 63.25 -44.59 -59.39
CA ARG A 787 64.16 -43.68 -58.69
C ARG A 787 63.40 -42.84 -57.66
N SER A 788 64.10 -42.41 -56.61
CA SER A 788 63.56 -41.57 -55.52
C SER A 788 63.12 -40.18 -55.98
N ASP A 789 63.59 -39.74 -57.15
CA ASP A 789 63.29 -38.45 -57.79
C ASP A 789 61.88 -38.38 -58.45
N GLY A 790 61.17 -39.52 -58.51
CA GLY A 790 59.86 -39.65 -59.14
C GLY A 790 59.88 -40.14 -60.59
N THR A 791 61.00 -40.68 -61.06
CA THR A 791 61.17 -41.25 -62.42
C THR A 791 61.33 -42.78 -62.42
N VAL A 792 61.13 -43.40 -63.59
CA VAL A 792 61.27 -44.85 -63.81
C VAL A 792 62.02 -45.11 -65.11
N SER A 793 63.18 -45.75 -65.05
CA SER A 793 63.94 -46.12 -66.25
C SER A 793 63.58 -47.53 -66.72
N ASP A 794 63.26 -47.68 -68.01
CA ASP A 794 63.00 -48.96 -68.68
C ASP A 794 64.29 -49.48 -69.33
N ARG A 795 64.89 -50.52 -68.74
CA ARG A 795 66.13 -51.14 -69.22
C ARG A 795 65.99 -51.78 -70.60
N LYS A 796 64.77 -52.09 -71.06
CA LYS A 796 64.53 -52.70 -72.39
C LYS A 796 64.53 -51.68 -73.52
N THR A 797 64.11 -50.45 -73.25
CA THR A 797 63.97 -49.38 -74.28
C THR A 797 64.97 -48.25 -74.12
N GLY A 798 65.64 -48.16 -72.97
CA GLY A 798 66.51 -47.04 -72.60
C GLY A 798 65.75 -45.77 -72.20
N LEU A 799 64.41 -45.79 -72.24
CA LEU A 799 63.57 -44.62 -71.96
C LEU A 799 63.35 -44.43 -70.46
N THR A 800 63.23 -43.17 -70.03
CA THR A 800 62.85 -42.81 -68.66
C THR A 800 61.46 -42.18 -68.65
N TRP A 801 60.61 -42.66 -67.76
CA TRP A 801 59.19 -42.30 -67.65
C TRP A 801 58.92 -41.58 -66.33
N CYS A 802 57.89 -40.74 -66.28
CA CYS A 802 57.36 -40.26 -65.01
C CYS A 802 56.64 -41.40 -64.27
N LEU A 803 56.94 -41.55 -62.96
CA LEU A 803 56.32 -42.55 -62.08
C LEU A 803 54.81 -42.29 -61.94
N LEU A 804 54.45 -41.06 -61.58
CA LEU A 804 53.07 -40.60 -61.54
C LEU A 804 52.66 -40.03 -62.90
N ASP A 805 51.44 -40.35 -63.33
CA ASP A 805 50.85 -39.74 -64.53
C ASP A 805 50.16 -38.40 -64.21
N SER A 806 49.73 -37.69 -65.25
CA SER A 806 49.05 -36.41 -65.10
C SER A 806 47.74 -36.48 -64.29
N ARG A 807 47.06 -37.64 -64.25
CA ARG A 807 45.82 -37.80 -63.48
C ARG A 807 46.10 -37.95 -61.99
N MET A 808 47.14 -38.68 -61.62
CA MET A 808 47.57 -38.79 -60.22
C MET A 808 48.12 -37.46 -59.69
N MET A 809 48.88 -36.74 -60.52
CA MET A 809 49.40 -35.41 -60.17
C MET A 809 48.28 -34.37 -60.06
N LEU A 810 47.40 -34.24 -61.07
CA LEU A 810 46.39 -33.16 -61.14
C LEU A 810 45.04 -33.52 -60.51
N GLY A 811 44.83 -34.77 -60.10
CA GLY A 811 43.53 -35.29 -59.63
C GLY A 811 42.46 -35.48 -60.72
N ARG A 812 42.77 -35.15 -61.98
CA ARG A 812 41.83 -35.14 -63.12
C ARG A 812 42.50 -35.53 -64.44
N CYS A 813 41.71 -36.01 -65.39
CA CYS A 813 42.14 -36.09 -66.79
C CYS A 813 42.22 -34.68 -67.41
N ILE A 814 42.89 -34.59 -68.57
CA ILE A 814 43.15 -33.35 -69.30
C ILE A 814 42.97 -33.55 -70.80
N SER A 815 42.57 -32.48 -71.51
CA SER A 815 42.54 -32.47 -72.98
C SER A 815 43.95 -32.57 -73.57
N TYR A 816 44.05 -32.86 -74.86
CA TYR A 816 45.34 -33.01 -75.53
C TYR A 816 46.17 -31.71 -75.50
N GLN A 817 45.54 -30.56 -75.67
CA GLN A 817 46.25 -29.28 -75.60
C GLN A 817 46.75 -28.98 -74.16
N ALA A 818 45.94 -29.30 -73.14
CA ALA A 818 46.36 -29.19 -71.74
C ALA A 818 47.47 -30.20 -71.39
N ALA A 819 47.44 -31.40 -71.98
CA ALA A 819 48.52 -32.39 -71.91
C ALA A 819 49.85 -31.86 -72.49
N ARG A 820 49.81 -31.18 -73.65
CA ARG A 820 51.00 -30.55 -74.24
C ARG A 820 51.57 -29.42 -73.37
N SER A 821 50.75 -28.66 -72.65
CA SER A 821 51.24 -27.65 -71.70
C SER A 821 51.80 -28.29 -70.42
N TYR A 822 51.05 -29.20 -69.79
CA TYR A 822 51.47 -29.93 -68.60
C TYR A 822 52.85 -30.58 -68.75
N VAL A 823 53.13 -31.18 -69.90
CA VAL A 823 54.43 -31.83 -70.18
C VAL A 823 55.56 -30.81 -70.35
N ARG A 824 55.31 -29.64 -70.97
CA ARG A 824 56.31 -28.58 -71.15
C ARG A 824 56.71 -27.90 -69.84
N GLU A 825 55.80 -27.87 -68.88
CA GLU A 825 56.00 -27.30 -67.53
C GLU A 825 56.51 -28.35 -66.53
N LEU A 826 56.68 -29.61 -66.96
CA LEU A 826 57.02 -30.71 -66.07
C LEU A 826 58.50 -30.68 -65.68
N THR A 827 58.78 -30.70 -64.38
CA THR A 827 60.14 -30.67 -63.80
C THR A 827 60.46 -31.91 -62.95
N THR A 828 59.70 -33.01 -63.13
CA THR A 828 59.90 -34.27 -62.40
C THR A 828 61.32 -34.78 -62.60
N GLY A 829 61.96 -35.28 -61.53
CA GLY A 829 63.36 -35.69 -61.57
C GLY A 829 64.38 -34.57 -61.73
N GLY A 830 63.97 -33.29 -61.69
CA GLY A 830 64.84 -32.16 -62.05
C GLY A 830 65.07 -32.01 -63.56
N HIS A 831 64.31 -32.75 -64.38
CA HIS A 831 64.40 -32.75 -65.84
C HIS A 831 63.29 -31.91 -66.46
N SER A 832 63.60 -31.15 -67.52
CA SER A 832 62.66 -30.30 -68.27
C SER A 832 62.46 -30.74 -69.74
N ASP A 833 63.16 -31.79 -70.19
CA ASP A 833 63.09 -32.38 -71.54
C ASP A 833 62.00 -33.45 -71.67
N TRP A 834 61.01 -33.43 -70.78
CA TRP A 834 59.85 -34.32 -70.84
C TRP A 834 59.03 -34.07 -72.11
N ARG A 835 58.60 -35.15 -72.75
CA ARG A 835 57.73 -35.12 -73.94
C ARG A 835 56.56 -36.10 -73.83
N LEU A 836 55.58 -35.89 -74.71
CA LEU A 836 54.58 -36.90 -74.99
C LEU A 836 55.26 -38.11 -75.64
N PRO A 837 54.93 -39.34 -75.21
CA PRO A 837 55.43 -40.56 -75.85
C PRO A 837 54.73 -40.80 -77.19
N THR A 838 55.37 -41.50 -78.11
CA THR A 838 54.70 -42.06 -79.30
C THR A 838 53.73 -43.18 -78.88
N ALA A 839 52.78 -43.54 -79.77
CA ALA A 839 51.90 -44.67 -79.50
C ALA A 839 52.68 -46.00 -79.47
N GLY A 840 53.76 -46.10 -80.24
CA GLY A 840 54.72 -47.21 -80.16
C GLY A 840 55.39 -47.32 -78.79
N GLU A 841 55.94 -46.22 -78.26
CA GLU A 841 56.57 -46.18 -76.93
C GLU A 841 55.58 -46.57 -75.82
N LEU A 842 54.36 -46.01 -75.83
CA LEU A 842 53.30 -46.41 -74.90
C LEU A 842 52.93 -47.90 -75.05
N ALA A 843 52.86 -48.43 -76.26
CA ALA A 843 52.61 -49.86 -76.48
C ALA A 843 53.73 -50.74 -75.90
N THR A 844 55.00 -50.29 -75.92
CA THR A 844 56.09 -51.06 -75.32
C THR A 844 55.93 -51.31 -73.82
N ILE A 845 55.20 -50.43 -73.12
CA ILE A 845 55.00 -50.50 -71.67
C ILE A 845 53.59 -50.99 -71.28
N TYR A 846 52.56 -50.83 -72.13
CA TYR A 846 51.18 -51.27 -71.84
C TYR A 846 50.69 -52.50 -72.61
N LYS A 847 51.39 -52.94 -73.66
CA LYS A 847 50.99 -54.09 -74.49
C LYS A 847 52.00 -55.25 -74.51
N ASN A 848 53.13 -55.10 -73.83
CA ASN A 848 54.16 -56.13 -73.70
C ASN A 848 54.46 -56.44 -72.24
N SER A 849 54.50 -57.73 -71.88
CA SER A 849 54.90 -58.19 -70.55
C SER A 849 56.42 -57.99 -70.31
N PRO A 850 56.87 -57.64 -69.08
CA PRO A 850 56.05 -57.17 -67.97
C PRO A 850 55.43 -55.80 -68.27
N PHE A 851 54.14 -55.67 -67.95
CA PHE A 851 53.36 -54.45 -68.15
C PHE A 851 53.68 -53.39 -67.08
N PHE A 852 53.61 -52.12 -67.46
CA PHE A 852 53.69 -50.99 -66.54
C PHE A 852 52.41 -50.94 -65.68
N PRO A 853 52.51 -50.71 -64.35
CA PRO A 853 51.35 -50.74 -63.47
C PRO A 853 50.21 -49.79 -63.88
N GLN A 854 48.98 -50.27 -63.68
CA GLN A 854 47.79 -49.50 -63.99
C GLN A 854 47.45 -48.54 -62.85
N THR A 855 47.17 -47.30 -63.24
CA THR A 855 46.99 -46.14 -62.34
C THR A 855 45.61 -45.49 -62.56
N GLY A 856 44.64 -46.30 -63.03
CA GLY A 856 43.24 -45.90 -63.23
C GLY A 856 42.95 -45.08 -64.50
N ALA A 857 43.97 -44.64 -65.24
CA ALA A 857 43.80 -44.06 -66.57
C ALA A 857 43.14 -45.07 -67.54
N GLN A 858 42.14 -44.65 -68.33
CA GLN A 858 41.54 -45.51 -69.36
C GLN A 858 42.42 -45.61 -70.62
N TRP A 859 43.02 -44.49 -71.01
CA TRP A 859 43.99 -44.40 -72.10
C TRP A 859 44.98 -43.26 -71.86
N TYR A 860 46.12 -43.34 -72.54
CA TYR A 860 47.16 -42.33 -72.53
C TYR A 860 47.28 -41.61 -73.87
N TRP A 861 47.51 -40.29 -73.81
CA TRP A 861 47.82 -39.46 -74.96
C TRP A 861 49.20 -39.80 -75.54
N SER A 862 49.28 -39.96 -76.87
CA SER A 862 50.55 -40.01 -77.58
C SER A 862 50.87 -38.70 -78.29
N SER A 863 52.09 -38.56 -78.81
CA SER A 863 52.51 -37.44 -79.68
C SER A 863 51.95 -37.51 -81.11
N GLU A 864 51.29 -38.62 -81.49
CA GLU A 864 50.78 -38.86 -82.85
C GLU A 864 49.40 -38.22 -83.04
N TYR A 865 49.42 -36.93 -83.37
CA TYR A 865 48.26 -36.09 -83.66
C TYR A 865 48.11 -35.88 -85.18
N PHE A 866 46.89 -36.00 -85.71
CA PHE A 866 46.59 -35.86 -87.14
C PHE A 866 45.12 -35.46 -87.39
N ALA A 867 44.82 -35.01 -88.61
CA ALA A 867 43.45 -34.75 -89.05
C ALA A 867 42.81 -36.03 -89.62
N LYS A 868 41.54 -36.28 -89.27
CA LYS A 868 40.71 -37.33 -89.86
C LYS A 868 39.37 -36.72 -90.29
N GLY A 869 39.25 -36.38 -91.57
CA GLY A 869 38.20 -35.48 -92.05
C GLY A 869 38.34 -34.10 -91.38
N TYR A 870 37.22 -33.54 -90.93
CA TYR A 870 37.20 -32.26 -90.20
C TYR A 870 37.61 -32.36 -88.71
N HIS A 871 37.85 -33.57 -88.19
CA HIS A 871 38.21 -33.76 -86.78
C HIS A 871 39.70 -33.91 -86.58
N ARG A 872 40.21 -33.22 -85.55
CA ARG A 872 41.57 -33.40 -85.04
C ARG A 872 41.57 -34.53 -84.02
N VAL A 873 42.39 -35.54 -84.30
CA VAL A 873 42.45 -36.77 -83.50
C VAL A 873 43.88 -37.11 -83.12
N VAL A 874 44.02 -37.81 -82.01
CA VAL A 874 45.30 -38.26 -81.46
C VAL A 874 45.23 -39.76 -81.28
N ASN A 875 46.28 -40.48 -81.66
CA ASN A 875 46.40 -41.89 -81.29
C ASN A 875 46.53 -42.00 -79.75
N VAL A 876 45.80 -42.93 -79.17
CA VAL A 876 45.83 -43.23 -77.74
C VAL A 876 46.14 -44.70 -77.52
N VAL A 877 46.79 -45.01 -76.41
CA VAL A 877 47.03 -46.39 -75.99
C VAL A 877 46.22 -46.67 -74.73
N THR A 878 45.36 -47.68 -74.78
CA THR A 878 44.60 -48.12 -73.61
C THR A 878 45.55 -48.75 -72.60
N SER A 879 45.31 -48.48 -71.31
CA SER A 879 46.11 -49.01 -70.20
C SER A 879 45.90 -50.51 -69.94
N GLN A 880 44.87 -51.10 -70.56
CA GLN A 880 44.51 -52.51 -70.41
C GLN A 880 45.66 -53.44 -70.82
N PRO A 881 45.95 -54.51 -70.06
CA PRO A 881 47.14 -55.34 -70.24
C PRO A 881 46.83 -56.41 -71.30
N GLU A 882 46.69 -55.94 -72.53
CA GLU A 882 46.32 -56.74 -73.70
C GLU A 882 47.56 -56.91 -74.58
N THR A 883 47.84 -58.12 -75.05
CA THR A 883 48.98 -58.37 -75.96
C THR A 883 48.70 -57.94 -77.40
N VAL A 884 47.46 -57.55 -77.72
CA VAL A 884 47.06 -57.08 -79.06
C VAL A 884 47.09 -55.55 -79.12
N PHE A 885 48.04 -54.99 -79.87
CA PHE A 885 48.09 -53.54 -80.11
C PHE A 885 47.08 -53.11 -81.18
N LYS A 886 45.89 -52.67 -80.77
CA LYS A 886 44.92 -51.98 -81.64
C LYS A 886 45.16 -50.47 -81.59
N ARG A 887 45.37 -49.83 -82.74
CA ARG A 887 45.43 -48.37 -82.84
C ARG A 887 44.04 -47.78 -82.59
N VAL A 888 43.88 -47.08 -81.47
CA VAL A 888 42.69 -46.32 -81.10
C VAL A 888 43.01 -44.83 -81.20
N TYR A 889 42.06 -44.02 -81.65
CA TYR A 889 42.19 -42.57 -81.69
C TYR A 889 41.04 -41.90 -80.94
N LYS A 890 41.30 -40.70 -80.40
CA LYS A 890 40.32 -39.85 -79.69
C LYS A 890 40.42 -38.41 -80.19
N THR A 891 39.33 -37.65 -80.08
CA THR A 891 39.33 -36.21 -80.39
C THR A 891 40.18 -35.44 -79.39
N GLU A 892 40.82 -34.35 -79.82
CA GLU A 892 41.77 -33.60 -78.96
C GLU A 892 41.16 -33.05 -77.66
N ASP A 893 39.86 -32.79 -77.63
CA ASP A 893 39.12 -32.31 -76.44
C ASP A 893 38.72 -33.42 -75.46
N SER A 894 38.98 -34.69 -75.77
CA SER A 894 38.60 -35.80 -74.89
C SER A 894 39.31 -35.74 -73.52
N CYS A 895 38.71 -36.37 -72.51
CA CYS A 895 39.33 -36.61 -71.21
C CYS A 895 40.43 -37.69 -71.34
N GLY A 896 41.71 -37.31 -71.33
CA GLY A 896 42.84 -38.26 -71.40
C GLY A 896 43.90 -38.04 -70.33
N VAL A 897 44.91 -38.91 -70.30
CA VAL A 897 45.99 -38.90 -69.29
C VAL A 897 47.35 -38.91 -69.98
N VAL A 898 48.37 -38.33 -69.36
CA VAL A 898 49.75 -38.33 -69.87
C VAL A 898 50.68 -39.08 -68.94
N ARG A 899 51.41 -40.03 -69.51
CA ARG A 899 52.64 -40.56 -68.92
C ARG A 899 53.82 -40.02 -69.71
N ALA A 900 54.44 -38.96 -69.20
CA ALA A 900 55.55 -38.30 -69.89
C ALA A 900 56.77 -39.21 -69.97
N VAL A 901 57.54 -39.06 -71.06
CA VAL A 901 58.76 -39.83 -71.34
C VAL A 901 59.90 -38.88 -71.71
N ARG A 902 61.13 -39.30 -71.41
CA ARG A 902 62.40 -38.71 -71.89
C ARG A 902 63.37 -39.83 -72.27
N LYS A 903 64.45 -39.49 -72.97
CA LYS A 903 65.53 -40.42 -73.34
C LYS A 903 66.78 -40.12 -72.51
#